data_AF-A0A7X7TAB4-F1
#
_entry.id   AF-A0A7X7TAB4-F1
#
_cell.length_a   1.000
_cell.length_b   1.000
_cell.length_c   1.000
_cell.angle_alpha   90.00
_cell.angle_beta   90.00
_cell.angle_gamma   90.00
#
_symmetry.space_group_name_H-M   'P 1'
#
loop_
_entity.id
_entity.type
_entity.pdbx_description
1 polymer ?
#
loop_
_entity_poly.entity_id
_entity_poly.type
_entity_poly.pdbx_seq_one_letter_code
_entity_poly.pdbx_strand_id
1 'polypeptide(L)'
;YKYFTGSAWTTLQDGQWHFVVFSVPGIAQTDIQNAKMYLDGVPVTGTTVVATGSQQTKSRFLIGTNTLTGTQRYMGGIDYVKLYNRALTDLEVKQIYQSFTPGVSWLSTYRRIDQAVTASVAGDQIWVRKGTYTLTAPIAVNKAVAIYGGFAGTETELDQRDVAANPTIINGNNVVVHAVDISANATLDGFTVTGGNASGATDADKRGGGIYAHDGKAIIARCIVTGNNATNAGGGLALIGEHAVQDCQVFENTSGIGAGLYLEGPSTIDDSDIHHNIAGTQGGGIFVRTSPAVIGDSRIQFNEAAQGGGLYFDNAASQVFNCTVSNNESSGNGGGLYNNGGNSESKIRDTLLAGNTAAGKGGALYSGGGSFENLNHPQLTNCILVQNQAQDGGALYFDQYASGEVLNCTISGNHAQRGGGMFVFETYSYPRILNTILWNDISDTGHTEIYFAPTGGTGSKPENLGIFYSTIMTGWDNVIYNIENLDLDPAFVDADGLDNDPTTWEDNDYRIPQSSPMIDKGTAQLSAMFAPNFDILGVIRPQGPRHDIGAYEYASGQGLEFQADFDLDYSYTAPALTQSFAASTQSCDVTWWLGLTNSSSTTDWIIDSVTFETPNTLGHFFPSDPTISGNQYIWSNLTVSEETELEATQTTVKKDVEIPFSVTRAYEGNAITGSGEMTTTVTVTPQAGLASFGVKIGIAPAWTEADWWNGLYIGTVEHLSAEVTGNTTGQLQHRDTPELQEYEWQFSSYDFGQPIVFTIRTQVDLSVPTAYLEPRVSISGNRTADYGSENWENGTLILPNDDRVIIDSSAGKLTLDGYLPWYELILPHFAEPINGDANNDGTTDIVDLLALSENWLTPCNAGNNFCNGTDFDHNGKIDLMDFAILSETWLK
;
A
#
# COMPACT_ATOMS: atom_id res chain seq x y z
N TYR A 1 -43.62 -34.84 -43.31
CA TYR A 1 -42.73 -33.69 -43.45
C TYR A 1 -43.45 -32.45 -42.97
N LYS A 2 -42.74 -31.50 -42.34
CA LYS A 2 -43.38 -30.31 -41.77
C LYS A 2 -42.52 -29.09 -42.02
N TYR A 3 -43.13 -28.01 -42.49
CA TYR A 3 -42.50 -26.73 -42.78
C TYR A 3 -43.43 -25.61 -42.30
N PHE A 4 -42.85 -24.50 -41.85
CA PHE A 4 -43.60 -23.32 -41.45
C PHE A 4 -43.87 -22.46 -42.70
N THR A 5 -45.07 -21.91 -42.84
CA THR A 5 -45.41 -20.93 -43.88
C THR A 5 -45.89 -19.62 -43.24
N GLY A 6 -45.59 -18.47 -43.84
CA GLY A 6 -46.00 -17.16 -43.35
C GLY A 6 -45.04 -16.01 -43.68
N SER A 7 -45.42 -14.78 -43.30
CA SER A 7 -44.64 -13.54 -43.50
C SER A 7 -43.31 -13.48 -42.75
N ALA A 8 -43.06 -14.41 -41.83
CA ALA A 8 -41.77 -14.53 -41.12
C ALA A 8 -40.58 -14.80 -42.05
N TRP A 9 -40.82 -15.43 -43.21
CA TRP A 9 -39.77 -15.77 -44.16
C TRP A 9 -39.25 -14.56 -44.94
N THR A 10 -40.02 -13.48 -45.07
CA THR A 10 -39.51 -12.24 -45.67
C THR A 10 -38.56 -11.50 -44.72
N THR A 11 -38.65 -11.74 -43.41
CA THR A 11 -37.74 -11.15 -42.41
C THR A 11 -36.38 -11.84 -42.40
N LEU A 12 -36.31 -13.15 -42.64
CA LEU A 12 -35.06 -13.93 -42.69
C LEU A 12 -34.22 -13.75 -43.98
N GLN A 13 -34.66 -12.90 -44.91
CA GLN A 13 -34.01 -12.66 -46.21
C GLN A 13 -33.39 -11.26 -46.32
N ASP A 14 -32.99 -10.68 -45.19
CA ASP A 14 -32.37 -9.35 -45.12
C ASP A 14 -30.83 -9.39 -45.27
N GLY A 15 -30.22 -10.58 -45.31
CA GLY A 15 -28.78 -10.78 -45.42
C GLY A 15 -28.03 -10.75 -44.08
N GLN A 16 -28.74 -10.74 -42.94
CA GLN A 16 -28.15 -10.79 -41.61
C GLN A 16 -28.17 -12.21 -41.01
N TRP A 17 -27.38 -12.40 -39.95
CA TRP A 17 -27.45 -13.62 -39.13
C TRP A 17 -28.59 -13.48 -38.12
N HIS A 18 -29.40 -14.53 -37.99
CA HIS A 18 -30.53 -14.56 -37.06
C HIS A 18 -30.48 -15.75 -36.11
N PHE A 19 -30.96 -15.54 -34.89
CA PHE A 19 -31.19 -16.60 -33.92
C PHE A 19 -32.62 -17.12 -34.07
N VAL A 20 -32.76 -18.36 -34.56
CA VAL A 20 -34.06 -18.97 -34.84
C VAL A 20 -34.29 -20.15 -33.90
N VAL A 21 -35.41 -20.14 -33.17
CA VAL A 21 -35.83 -21.27 -32.33
C VAL A 21 -37.18 -21.81 -32.80
N PHE A 22 -37.24 -23.13 -32.98
CA PHE A 22 -38.48 -23.87 -33.19
C PHE A 22 -38.78 -24.70 -31.95
N SER A 23 -39.91 -24.44 -31.30
CA SER A 23 -40.32 -25.09 -30.06
C SER A 23 -41.62 -25.85 -30.29
N VAL A 24 -41.62 -27.16 -30.02
CA VAL A 24 -42.78 -28.04 -30.23
C VAL A 24 -43.21 -28.62 -28.88
N PRO A 25 -44.43 -28.34 -28.39
CA PRO A 25 -44.85 -28.71 -27.03
C PRO A 25 -45.03 -30.22 -26.80
N GLY A 26 -45.10 -31.02 -27.87
CA GLY A 26 -45.32 -32.46 -27.78
C GLY A 26 -45.33 -33.15 -29.14
N ILE A 27 -45.62 -34.45 -29.15
CA ILE A 27 -45.56 -35.28 -30.36
C ILE A 27 -46.94 -35.53 -31.00
N ALA A 28 -48.04 -35.16 -30.33
CA ALA A 28 -49.37 -35.29 -30.90
C ALA A 28 -49.56 -34.30 -32.07
N GLN A 29 -50.49 -34.60 -32.97
CA GLN A 29 -50.75 -33.72 -34.12
C GLN A 29 -51.22 -32.32 -33.68
N THR A 30 -51.98 -32.25 -32.59
CA THR A 30 -52.43 -31.01 -31.93
C THR A 30 -51.28 -30.22 -31.34
N ASP A 31 -50.31 -30.88 -30.69
CA ASP A 31 -49.14 -30.22 -30.12
C ASP A 31 -48.27 -29.59 -31.21
N ILE A 32 -48.13 -30.28 -32.34
CA ILE A 32 -47.34 -29.79 -33.46
C ILE A 32 -48.03 -28.61 -34.17
N GLN A 33 -49.36 -28.54 -34.15
CA GLN A 33 -50.10 -27.35 -34.62
C GLN A 33 -49.88 -26.14 -33.70
N ASN A 34 -49.52 -26.37 -32.44
CA ASN A 34 -49.20 -25.34 -31.45
C ASN A 34 -47.70 -25.05 -31.36
N ALA A 35 -46.89 -25.48 -32.35
CA ALA A 35 -45.47 -25.17 -32.37
C ALA A 35 -45.23 -23.66 -32.49
N LYS A 36 -44.27 -23.15 -31.72
CA LYS A 36 -43.85 -21.74 -31.74
C LYS A 36 -42.56 -21.59 -32.54
N MET A 37 -42.46 -20.48 -33.27
CA MET A 37 -41.21 -20.01 -33.86
C MET A 37 -40.82 -18.71 -33.16
N TYR A 38 -39.54 -18.56 -32.86
CA TYR A 38 -38.95 -17.34 -32.35
C TYR A 38 -37.89 -16.86 -33.32
N LEU A 39 -37.84 -15.54 -33.50
CA LEU A 39 -36.81 -14.85 -34.25
C LEU A 39 -36.16 -13.85 -33.30
N ASP A 40 -34.84 -13.96 -33.12
CA ASP A 40 -34.05 -13.04 -32.29
C ASP A 40 -34.63 -12.86 -30.88
N GLY A 41 -35.01 -13.99 -30.27
CA GLY A 41 -35.59 -14.05 -28.92
C GLY A 41 -37.07 -13.66 -28.81
N VAL A 42 -37.72 -13.24 -29.91
CA VAL A 42 -39.11 -12.77 -29.92
C VAL A 42 -40.04 -13.79 -30.61
N PRO A 43 -41.20 -14.15 -30.03
CA PRO A 43 -42.14 -15.07 -30.65
C PRO A 43 -42.76 -14.46 -31.92
N VAL A 44 -42.75 -15.23 -33.00
CA VAL A 44 -43.27 -14.81 -34.31
C VAL A 44 -44.77 -15.09 -34.40
N THR A 45 -45.58 -14.05 -34.51
CA THR A 45 -47.04 -14.17 -34.66
C THR A 45 -47.44 -14.50 -36.10
N GLY A 46 -48.47 -15.34 -36.30
CA GLY A 46 -49.05 -15.62 -37.63
C GLY A 46 -48.36 -16.71 -38.46
N THR A 47 -47.52 -17.55 -37.84
CA THR A 47 -46.94 -18.72 -38.51
C THR A 47 -47.94 -19.87 -38.56
N THR A 48 -48.10 -20.51 -39.74
CA THR A 48 -48.92 -21.72 -39.88
C THR A 48 -48.00 -22.93 -40.07
N VAL A 49 -48.14 -23.95 -39.21
CA VAL A 49 -47.43 -25.22 -39.37
C VAL A 49 -48.20 -26.09 -40.35
N VAL A 50 -47.70 -26.23 -41.58
CA VAL A 50 -48.32 -27.10 -42.58
C VAL A 50 -47.79 -28.54 -42.38
N ALA A 51 -48.70 -29.45 -42.02
CA ALA A 51 -48.40 -30.87 -41.88
C ALA A 51 -48.80 -31.62 -43.16
N THR A 52 -47.81 -32.11 -43.91
CA THR A 52 -48.03 -32.97 -45.08
C THR A 52 -47.38 -34.34 -44.84
N GLY A 53 -48.22 -35.37 -44.68
CA GLY A 53 -47.81 -36.79 -44.55
C GLY A 53 -48.06 -37.44 -43.18
N SER A 54 -48.08 -38.77 -43.15
CA SER A 54 -48.24 -39.62 -41.96
C SER A 54 -47.03 -39.57 -41.02
N GLN A 55 -47.24 -39.78 -39.71
CA GLN A 55 -46.15 -39.91 -38.73
C GLN A 55 -45.22 -41.07 -39.13
N GLN A 56 -43.93 -40.78 -39.31
CA GLN A 56 -42.91 -41.78 -39.59
C GLN A 56 -42.21 -42.12 -38.27
N THR A 57 -42.22 -43.40 -37.86
CA THR A 57 -41.68 -43.84 -36.56
C THR A 57 -40.15 -43.93 -36.54
N LYS A 58 -39.47 -43.81 -37.69
CA LYS A 58 -38.01 -43.67 -37.81
C LYS A 58 -37.65 -42.85 -39.05
N SER A 59 -37.20 -41.61 -38.88
CA SER A 59 -36.72 -40.77 -39.98
C SER A 59 -35.60 -39.86 -39.50
N ARG A 60 -34.68 -39.50 -40.40
CA ARG A 60 -33.64 -38.50 -40.10
C ARG A 60 -34.30 -37.14 -39.87
N PHE A 61 -33.92 -36.45 -38.80
CA PHE A 61 -34.25 -35.04 -38.61
C PHE A 61 -33.43 -34.21 -39.60
N LEU A 62 -34.10 -33.36 -40.38
CA LEU A 62 -33.48 -32.56 -41.43
C LEU A 62 -33.88 -31.09 -41.22
N ILE A 63 -32.89 -30.21 -41.17
CA ILE A 63 -33.07 -28.75 -41.12
C ILE A 63 -32.76 -28.17 -42.50
N GLY A 64 -33.52 -27.18 -42.95
CA GLY A 64 -33.21 -26.42 -44.17
C GLY A 64 -33.57 -27.08 -45.51
N THR A 65 -34.43 -28.10 -45.54
CA THR A 65 -34.83 -28.79 -46.78
C THR A 65 -36.34 -29.03 -46.89
N ASN A 66 -36.92 -28.67 -48.04
CA ASN A 66 -38.23 -29.16 -48.45
C ASN A 66 -38.07 -30.40 -49.36
N THR A 67 -38.31 -31.58 -48.80
CA THR A 67 -38.18 -32.88 -49.50
C THR A 67 -39.36 -33.21 -50.41
N LEU A 68 -40.44 -32.41 -50.42
CA LEU A 68 -41.65 -32.69 -51.22
C LEU A 68 -41.55 -32.17 -52.65
N THR A 69 -40.80 -31.10 -52.90
CA THR A 69 -40.68 -30.47 -54.24
C THR A 69 -39.27 -30.51 -54.80
N GLY A 70 -38.27 -30.95 -54.01
CA GLY A 70 -36.86 -31.05 -54.43
C GLY A 70 -36.18 -29.73 -54.80
N THR A 71 -36.84 -28.59 -54.64
CA THR A 71 -36.46 -27.31 -55.27
C THR A 71 -36.32 -26.12 -54.32
N GLN A 72 -36.65 -26.27 -53.03
CA GLN A 72 -36.49 -25.20 -52.03
C GLN A 72 -35.66 -25.70 -50.84
N ARG A 73 -34.37 -25.38 -50.89
CA ARG A 73 -33.44 -25.54 -49.76
C ARG A 73 -33.24 -24.17 -49.15
N TYR A 74 -33.12 -24.10 -47.82
CA TYR A 74 -32.58 -22.90 -47.19
C TYR A 74 -31.17 -22.70 -47.75
N MET A 75 -30.96 -21.56 -48.42
CA MET A 75 -29.72 -21.26 -49.15
C MET A 75 -28.71 -20.49 -48.31
N GLY A 76 -29.07 -20.10 -47.08
CA GLY A 76 -28.18 -19.43 -46.14
C GLY A 76 -27.23 -20.39 -45.42
N GLY A 77 -26.25 -19.82 -44.71
CA GLY A 77 -25.39 -20.56 -43.79
C GLY A 77 -26.12 -20.92 -42.49
N ILE A 78 -25.67 -22.00 -41.84
CA ILE A 78 -26.04 -22.36 -40.47
C ILE A 78 -24.73 -22.50 -39.71
N ASP A 79 -24.54 -21.68 -38.68
CA ASP A 79 -23.32 -21.70 -37.87
C ASP A 79 -23.47 -22.66 -36.68
N TYR A 80 -24.56 -22.52 -35.92
CA TYR A 80 -24.80 -23.28 -34.69
C TYR A 80 -26.19 -23.95 -34.66
N VAL A 81 -26.23 -25.21 -34.21
CA VAL A 81 -27.49 -25.95 -33.99
C VAL A 81 -27.46 -26.62 -32.62
N LYS A 82 -28.48 -26.35 -31.81
CA LYS A 82 -28.73 -27.05 -30.54
C LYS A 82 -30.13 -27.64 -30.53
N LEU A 83 -30.23 -28.91 -30.12
CA LEU A 83 -31.50 -29.62 -30.00
C LEU A 83 -31.82 -29.85 -28.53
N TYR A 84 -33.05 -29.52 -28.14
CA TYR A 84 -33.58 -29.80 -26.81
C TYR A 84 -34.60 -30.93 -26.89
N ASN A 85 -34.59 -31.83 -25.91
CA ASN A 85 -35.55 -32.94 -25.79
C ASN A 85 -36.87 -32.52 -25.12
N ARG A 86 -37.10 -31.21 -24.97
CA ARG A 86 -38.31 -30.58 -24.43
C ARG A 86 -38.58 -29.27 -25.12
N ALA A 87 -39.81 -28.78 -25.02
CA ALA A 87 -40.13 -27.41 -25.40
C ALA A 87 -39.47 -26.40 -24.45
N LEU A 88 -39.04 -25.28 -25.03
CA LEU A 88 -38.53 -24.12 -24.31
C LEU A 88 -39.67 -23.11 -24.10
N THR A 89 -39.64 -22.43 -22.96
CA THR A 89 -40.51 -21.29 -22.62
C THR A 89 -40.05 -20.01 -23.32
N ASP A 90 -40.92 -18.99 -23.40
CA ASP A 90 -40.60 -17.70 -24.03
C ASP A 90 -39.39 -17.02 -23.34
N LEU A 91 -39.31 -17.13 -22.00
CA LEU A 91 -38.20 -16.59 -21.20
C LEU A 91 -36.88 -17.32 -21.50
N GLU A 92 -36.89 -18.65 -21.54
CA GLU A 92 -35.69 -19.45 -21.85
C GLU A 92 -35.16 -19.12 -23.24
N VAL A 93 -36.04 -18.94 -24.23
CA VAL A 93 -35.61 -18.56 -25.59
C VAL A 93 -35.00 -17.17 -25.62
N LYS A 94 -35.58 -16.20 -24.91
CA LYS A 94 -35.02 -14.85 -24.77
C LYS A 94 -33.65 -14.87 -24.09
N GLN A 95 -33.49 -15.63 -23.01
CA GLN A 95 -32.21 -15.78 -22.30
C GLN A 95 -31.13 -16.43 -23.17
N ILE A 96 -31.49 -17.46 -23.94
CA ILE A 96 -30.57 -18.08 -24.88
C ILE A 96 -30.18 -17.08 -25.98
N TYR A 97 -31.12 -16.33 -26.55
CA TYR A 97 -30.80 -15.31 -27.56
C TYR A 97 -29.84 -14.24 -27.00
N GLN A 98 -30.10 -13.75 -25.79
CA GLN A 98 -29.23 -12.78 -25.13
C GLN A 98 -27.83 -13.35 -24.89
N SER A 99 -27.69 -14.64 -24.59
CA SER A 99 -26.38 -15.29 -24.51
C SER A 99 -25.60 -15.31 -25.83
N PHE A 100 -26.26 -15.12 -26.98
CA PHE A 100 -25.63 -15.06 -28.30
C PHE A 100 -25.34 -13.63 -28.78
N THR A 101 -25.86 -12.58 -28.13
CA THR A 101 -25.59 -11.19 -28.50
C THR A 101 -24.40 -10.67 -27.70
N PRO A 102 -23.19 -10.49 -28.29
CA PRO A 102 -22.03 -10.08 -27.52
C PRO A 102 -22.21 -8.69 -26.90
N GLY A 103 -21.70 -8.49 -25.68
CA GLY A 103 -21.62 -7.18 -25.01
C GLY A 103 -22.86 -6.72 -24.26
N VAL A 104 -23.99 -7.43 -24.29
CA VAL A 104 -25.25 -6.97 -23.66
C VAL A 104 -25.56 -7.62 -22.30
N SER A 105 -24.75 -8.57 -21.84
CA SER A 105 -24.86 -9.20 -20.53
C SER A 105 -23.58 -9.96 -20.13
N TRP A 106 -23.43 -10.29 -18.86
CA TRP A 106 -22.34 -11.17 -18.38
C TRP A 106 -22.36 -12.59 -18.99
N LEU A 107 -23.49 -13.04 -19.52
CA LEU A 107 -23.60 -14.34 -20.23
C LEU A 107 -23.14 -14.27 -21.69
N SER A 108 -22.90 -13.06 -22.19
CA SER A 108 -22.53 -12.80 -23.58
C SER A 108 -21.40 -11.78 -23.68
N THR A 109 -20.39 -11.86 -22.83
CA THR A 109 -19.28 -10.89 -22.82
C THR A 109 -18.43 -10.96 -24.11
N TYR A 110 -17.81 -9.83 -24.46
CA TYR A 110 -16.67 -9.86 -25.36
C TYR A 110 -15.52 -10.63 -24.71
N ARG A 111 -14.75 -11.35 -25.52
CA ARG A 111 -13.61 -12.15 -25.01
C ARG A 111 -12.36 -11.32 -24.75
N ARG A 112 -12.30 -10.11 -25.31
CA ARG A 112 -11.17 -9.19 -25.17
C ARG A 112 -11.66 -7.75 -25.09
N ILE A 113 -10.89 -6.92 -24.40
CA ILE A 113 -11.21 -5.50 -24.16
C ILE A 113 -11.19 -4.70 -25.48
N ASP A 114 -10.21 -4.95 -26.36
CA ASP A 114 -10.10 -4.31 -27.69
C ASP A 114 -11.36 -4.51 -28.56
N GLN A 115 -11.99 -5.68 -28.46
CA GLN A 115 -13.23 -5.98 -29.18
C GLN A 115 -14.40 -5.15 -28.65
N ALA A 116 -14.50 -5.00 -27.34
CA ALA A 116 -15.53 -4.18 -26.71
C ALA A 116 -15.35 -2.70 -27.09
N VAL A 117 -14.12 -2.18 -27.02
CA VAL A 117 -13.79 -0.82 -27.44
C VAL A 117 -14.12 -0.60 -28.93
N THR A 118 -13.80 -1.56 -29.79
CA THR A 118 -14.14 -1.48 -31.23
C THR A 118 -15.64 -1.40 -31.46
N ALA A 119 -16.44 -2.17 -30.71
CA ALA A 119 -17.89 -2.23 -30.85
C ALA A 119 -18.63 -1.03 -30.23
N SER A 120 -18.05 -0.39 -29.21
CA SER A 120 -18.62 0.75 -28.51
C SER A 120 -18.74 2.03 -29.37
N VAL A 121 -19.59 2.96 -28.94
CA VAL A 121 -19.67 4.33 -29.44
C VAL A 121 -19.38 5.33 -28.31
N ALA A 122 -19.14 6.60 -28.65
CA ALA A 122 -18.87 7.63 -27.66
C ALA A 122 -20.05 7.77 -26.66
N GLY A 123 -19.73 7.80 -25.36
CA GLY A 123 -20.67 7.81 -24.24
C GLY A 123 -20.92 6.42 -23.64
N ASP A 124 -20.50 5.33 -24.29
CA ASP A 124 -20.69 3.98 -23.75
C ASP A 124 -19.80 3.71 -22.53
N GLN A 125 -20.28 2.79 -21.69
CA GLN A 125 -19.52 2.17 -20.61
C GLN A 125 -19.13 0.74 -20.98
N ILE A 126 -17.92 0.34 -20.64
CA ILE A 126 -17.38 -1.01 -20.82
C ILE A 126 -17.02 -1.56 -19.44
N TRP A 127 -17.78 -2.55 -18.97
CA TRP A 127 -17.53 -3.19 -17.68
C TRP A 127 -16.73 -4.47 -17.88
N VAL A 128 -15.60 -4.57 -17.19
CA VAL A 128 -14.63 -5.65 -17.37
C VAL A 128 -14.60 -6.52 -16.13
N ARG A 129 -14.89 -7.81 -16.33
CA ARG A 129 -14.85 -8.82 -15.27
C ARG A 129 -13.42 -9.03 -14.80
N LYS A 130 -13.23 -9.33 -13.51
CA LYS A 130 -11.95 -9.76 -12.94
C LYS A 130 -11.25 -10.83 -13.76
N GLY A 131 -9.94 -10.79 -13.72
CA GLY A 131 -9.06 -11.72 -14.43
C GLY A 131 -7.92 -10.99 -15.14
N THR A 132 -7.06 -11.79 -15.76
CA THR A 132 -5.89 -11.30 -16.48
C THR A 132 -6.15 -11.34 -17.99
N TYR A 133 -6.04 -10.18 -18.62
CA TYR A 133 -6.21 -9.95 -20.05
C TYR A 133 -4.83 -9.76 -20.67
N THR A 134 -4.21 -10.86 -21.06
CA THR A 134 -2.91 -10.87 -21.72
C THR A 134 -3.03 -10.39 -23.17
N LEU A 135 -2.28 -9.35 -23.51
CA LEU A 135 -2.36 -8.66 -24.78
C LEU A 135 -1.41 -9.26 -25.82
N THR A 136 -1.86 -9.24 -27.07
CA THR A 136 -1.02 -9.45 -28.26
C THR A 136 -0.84 -8.16 -29.08
N ALA A 137 -1.59 -7.12 -28.72
CA ALA A 137 -1.56 -5.78 -29.31
C ALA A 137 -2.10 -4.78 -28.27
N PRO A 138 -1.71 -3.49 -28.33
CA PRO A 138 -2.24 -2.45 -27.45
C PRO A 138 -3.77 -2.35 -27.47
N ILE A 139 -4.38 -1.98 -26.34
CA ILE A 139 -5.79 -1.57 -26.31
C ILE A 139 -5.87 -0.12 -26.79
N ALA A 140 -6.28 0.09 -28.04
CA ALA A 140 -6.45 1.43 -28.62
C ALA A 140 -7.83 2.02 -28.28
N VAL A 141 -7.85 3.01 -27.39
CA VAL A 141 -9.04 3.74 -26.93
C VAL A 141 -9.11 5.08 -27.65
N ASN A 142 -9.74 5.06 -28.83
CA ASN A 142 -9.87 6.20 -29.74
C ASN A 142 -11.27 6.83 -29.75
N LYS A 143 -12.08 6.54 -28.72
CA LYS A 143 -13.45 7.05 -28.56
C LYS A 143 -13.63 7.53 -27.13
N ALA A 144 -14.55 8.46 -26.93
CA ALA A 144 -14.92 8.94 -25.61
C ALA A 144 -15.78 7.90 -24.88
N VAL A 145 -15.17 6.88 -24.30
CA VAL A 145 -15.83 5.78 -23.57
C VAL A 145 -15.26 5.67 -22.16
N ALA A 146 -16.05 5.12 -21.25
CA ALA A 146 -15.59 4.82 -19.90
C ALA A 146 -15.39 3.31 -19.74
N ILE A 147 -14.19 2.90 -19.33
CA ILE A 147 -13.81 1.50 -19.15
C ILE A 147 -13.57 1.28 -17.66
N TYR A 148 -14.31 0.32 -17.08
CA TYR A 148 -14.30 0.05 -15.64
C TYR A 148 -13.91 -1.41 -15.35
N GLY A 149 -12.92 -1.61 -14.50
CA GLY A 149 -12.59 -2.90 -13.88
C GLY A 149 -13.24 -3.04 -12.50
N GLY A 150 -13.07 -4.22 -11.88
CA GLY A 150 -13.56 -4.49 -10.51
C GLY A 150 -14.85 -5.31 -10.42
N PHE A 151 -15.25 -5.99 -11.50
CA PHE A 151 -16.51 -6.75 -11.53
C PHE A 151 -16.31 -8.25 -11.33
N ALA A 152 -17.11 -8.90 -10.48
CA ALA A 152 -17.18 -10.35 -10.36
C ALA A 152 -17.87 -11.02 -11.57
N GLY A 153 -18.68 -10.25 -12.32
CA GLY A 153 -19.41 -10.69 -13.51
C GLY A 153 -20.87 -11.04 -13.22
N THR A 154 -21.45 -10.42 -12.20
CA THR A 154 -22.85 -10.63 -11.77
C THR A 154 -23.58 -9.33 -11.48
N GLU A 155 -22.87 -8.21 -11.46
CA GLU A 155 -23.34 -6.89 -11.10
C GLU A 155 -24.35 -6.36 -12.12
N THR A 156 -25.28 -5.53 -11.64
CA THR A 156 -26.28 -4.85 -12.45
C THR A 156 -26.09 -3.34 -12.47
N GLU A 157 -25.32 -2.79 -11.52
CA GLU A 157 -25.04 -1.36 -11.38
C GLU A 157 -23.53 -1.12 -11.20
N LEU A 158 -23.05 0.08 -11.54
CA LEU A 158 -21.62 0.43 -11.54
C LEU A 158 -21.02 0.46 -10.13
N ASP A 159 -21.80 0.88 -9.13
CA ASP A 159 -21.41 1.02 -7.72
C ASP A 159 -21.26 -0.32 -6.99
N GLN A 160 -21.78 -1.41 -7.56
CA GLN A 160 -21.65 -2.76 -7.01
C GLN A 160 -20.25 -3.37 -7.23
N ARG A 161 -19.39 -2.71 -8.00
CA ARG A 161 -18.03 -3.20 -8.27
C ARG A 161 -17.17 -3.06 -7.02
N ASP A 162 -16.24 -4.01 -6.87
CA ASP A 162 -15.23 -4.01 -5.81
C ASP A 162 -13.87 -4.22 -6.48
N VAL A 163 -13.12 -3.13 -6.64
CA VAL A 163 -11.84 -3.11 -7.38
C VAL A 163 -10.80 -4.01 -6.68
N ALA A 164 -10.79 -4.02 -5.34
CA ALA A 164 -9.87 -4.81 -4.55
C ALA A 164 -10.20 -6.30 -4.59
N ALA A 165 -11.48 -6.67 -4.39
CA ALA A 165 -11.89 -8.08 -4.39
C ALA A 165 -11.96 -8.71 -5.79
N ASN A 166 -12.07 -7.90 -6.84
CA ASN A 166 -12.24 -8.35 -8.22
C ASN A 166 -11.20 -7.74 -9.17
N PRO A 167 -9.90 -8.04 -8.97
CA PRO A 167 -8.82 -7.40 -9.71
C PRO A 167 -8.92 -7.68 -11.22
N THR A 168 -8.75 -6.62 -12.00
CA THR A 168 -8.84 -6.65 -13.46
C THR A 168 -7.51 -6.21 -14.06
N ILE A 169 -6.77 -7.15 -14.63
CA ILE A 169 -5.35 -6.95 -14.98
C ILE A 169 -5.20 -6.90 -16.51
N ILE A 170 -4.71 -5.78 -17.04
CA ILE A 170 -4.25 -5.62 -18.41
C ILE A 170 -2.75 -5.93 -18.43
N ASN A 171 -2.37 -7.02 -19.09
CA ASN A 171 -0.98 -7.48 -19.12
C ASN A 171 -0.42 -7.43 -20.54
N GLY A 172 0.50 -6.50 -20.79
CA GLY A 172 1.19 -6.34 -22.07
C GLY A 172 2.19 -7.45 -22.43
N ASN A 173 2.49 -8.34 -21.48
CA ASN A 173 3.37 -9.51 -21.63
C ASN A 173 4.77 -9.18 -22.17
N ASN A 174 5.24 -7.96 -21.92
CA ASN A 174 6.50 -7.37 -22.37
C ASN A 174 6.70 -7.37 -23.89
N VAL A 175 5.64 -7.61 -24.66
CA VAL A 175 5.66 -7.72 -26.13
C VAL A 175 4.90 -6.59 -26.81
N VAL A 176 3.98 -5.93 -26.11
CA VAL A 176 3.26 -4.77 -26.64
C VAL A 176 3.99 -3.49 -26.29
N VAL A 177 3.99 -2.56 -27.25
CA VAL A 177 4.64 -1.25 -27.10
C VAL A 177 3.97 -0.43 -25.99
N HIS A 178 2.63 -0.34 -26.02
CA HIS A 178 1.81 0.24 -24.96
C HIS A 178 0.82 -0.83 -24.52
N ALA A 179 0.56 -1.00 -23.22
CA ALA A 179 -0.54 -1.87 -22.80
C ALA A 179 -1.89 -1.20 -23.15
N VAL A 180 -2.01 0.10 -22.89
CA VAL A 180 -3.17 0.93 -23.25
C VAL A 180 -2.71 2.19 -23.99
N ASP A 181 -3.36 2.48 -25.11
CA ASP A 181 -3.14 3.67 -25.94
C ASP A 181 -4.44 4.48 -25.98
N ILE A 182 -4.44 5.69 -25.43
CA ILE A 182 -5.60 6.56 -25.30
C ILE A 182 -5.42 7.82 -26.16
N SER A 183 -6.33 8.01 -27.11
CA SER A 183 -6.33 9.14 -28.05
C SER A 183 -7.68 9.88 -28.09
N ALA A 184 -8.43 9.82 -27.00
CA ALA A 184 -9.75 10.44 -26.86
C ALA A 184 -10.08 10.80 -25.40
N ASN A 185 -11.20 11.50 -25.19
CA ASN A 185 -11.75 11.80 -23.85
C ASN A 185 -12.32 10.53 -23.20
N ALA A 186 -11.46 9.62 -22.78
CA ALA A 186 -11.83 8.34 -22.20
C ALA A 186 -11.52 8.26 -20.70
N THR A 187 -12.23 7.37 -20.02
CA THR A 187 -11.94 7.02 -18.62
C THR A 187 -11.42 5.59 -18.56
N LEU A 188 -10.30 5.38 -17.87
CA LEU A 188 -9.81 4.07 -17.49
C LEU A 188 -9.80 3.99 -15.97
N ASP A 189 -10.60 3.10 -15.40
CA ASP A 189 -10.84 3.06 -13.96
C ASP A 189 -10.83 1.63 -13.38
N GLY A 190 -10.03 1.40 -12.32
CA GLY A 190 -10.08 0.12 -11.58
C GLY A 190 -9.27 -1.01 -12.21
N PHE A 191 -8.15 -0.68 -12.89
CA PHE A 191 -7.31 -1.67 -13.59
C PHE A 191 -5.91 -1.75 -12.99
N THR A 192 -5.35 -2.96 -12.98
CA THR A 192 -3.91 -3.14 -12.94
C THR A 192 -3.37 -3.15 -14.38
N VAL A 193 -2.42 -2.28 -14.71
CA VAL A 193 -1.77 -2.19 -16.02
C VAL A 193 -0.29 -2.54 -15.87
N THR A 194 0.13 -3.64 -16.50
CA THR A 194 1.49 -4.19 -16.34
C THR A 194 2.05 -4.79 -17.61
N GLY A 195 3.36 -5.01 -17.65
CA GLY A 195 4.06 -5.71 -18.73
C GLY A 195 4.03 -4.96 -20.07
N GLY A 196 3.80 -3.65 -20.07
CA GLY A 196 3.99 -2.81 -21.24
C GLY A 196 5.48 -2.55 -21.51
N ASN A 197 5.90 -2.54 -22.77
CA ASN A 197 7.31 -2.40 -23.15
C ASN A 197 7.48 -1.49 -24.38
N ALA A 198 7.53 -0.18 -24.16
CA ALA A 198 7.66 0.83 -25.21
C ALA A 198 9.11 0.89 -25.74
N SER A 199 9.43 -0.05 -26.63
CA SER A 199 10.76 -0.21 -27.24
C SER A 199 10.73 -0.12 -28.77
N GLY A 200 9.73 0.55 -29.35
CA GLY A 200 9.55 0.61 -30.79
C GLY A 200 10.47 1.59 -31.51
N ALA A 201 10.19 1.81 -32.81
CA ALA A 201 11.10 2.55 -33.69
C ALA A 201 10.91 4.06 -33.63
N THR A 202 9.68 4.53 -33.44
CA THR A 202 9.35 5.97 -33.39
C THR A 202 9.45 6.53 -31.97
N ASP A 203 9.44 7.85 -31.81
CA ASP A 203 9.46 8.45 -30.48
C ASP A 203 8.18 8.19 -29.69
N ALA A 204 7.03 8.08 -30.37
CA ALA A 204 5.77 7.66 -29.76
C ALA A 204 5.88 6.23 -29.21
N ASP A 205 6.43 5.31 -30.00
CA ASP A 205 6.60 3.90 -29.60
C ASP A 205 7.67 3.67 -28.52
N LYS A 206 8.33 4.73 -28.04
CA LYS A 206 9.32 4.67 -26.96
C LYS A 206 8.82 5.30 -25.68
N ARG A 207 7.54 5.70 -25.63
CA ARG A 207 6.92 6.36 -24.50
C ARG A 207 5.73 5.56 -23.96
N GLY A 208 5.37 5.72 -22.69
CA GLY A 208 4.13 5.17 -22.14
C GLY A 208 4.06 3.65 -22.22
N GLY A 209 4.95 2.96 -21.52
CA GLY A 209 4.99 1.48 -21.52
C GLY A 209 3.65 0.91 -21.08
N GLY A 210 3.18 1.29 -19.89
CA GLY A 210 1.86 0.92 -19.40
C GLY A 210 0.75 1.64 -20.17
N ILE A 211 0.68 2.96 -20.01
CA ILE A 211 -0.35 3.80 -20.59
C ILE A 211 0.29 4.93 -21.39
N TYR A 212 -0.09 5.05 -22.65
CA TYR A 212 0.23 6.21 -23.48
C TYR A 212 -1.06 6.98 -23.78
N ALA A 213 -1.22 8.17 -23.19
CA ALA A 213 -2.32 9.07 -23.50
C ALA A 213 -1.76 10.28 -24.24
N HIS A 214 -2.26 10.55 -25.45
CA HIS A 214 -1.63 11.55 -26.33
C HIS A 214 -2.57 12.47 -27.09
N ASP A 215 -3.88 12.28 -26.95
CA ASP A 215 -4.91 13.16 -27.47
C ASP A 215 -6.11 13.16 -26.51
N GLY A 216 -6.93 14.22 -26.57
CA GLY A 216 -8.12 14.35 -25.74
C GLY A 216 -7.82 14.60 -24.26
N LYS A 217 -8.79 14.29 -23.41
CA LYS A 217 -8.75 14.48 -21.96
C LYS A 217 -9.04 13.19 -21.21
N ALA A 218 -8.05 12.30 -21.22
CA ALA A 218 -8.12 11.04 -20.48
C ALA A 218 -8.16 11.24 -18.96
N ILE A 219 -9.00 10.44 -18.29
CA ILE A 219 -9.01 10.29 -16.83
C ILE A 219 -8.55 8.86 -16.52
N ILE A 220 -7.42 8.73 -15.85
CA ILE A 220 -6.92 7.47 -15.30
C ILE A 220 -7.19 7.50 -13.80
N ALA A 221 -8.05 6.61 -13.32
CA ALA A 221 -8.50 6.61 -11.93
C ALA A 221 -8.39 5.23 -11.28
N ARG A 222 -8.08 5.11 -9.98
CA ARG A 222 -8.11 3.80 -9.28
C ARG A 222 -7.34 2.70 -9.99
N CYS A 223 -6.22 3.08 -10.61
CA CYS A 223 -5.41 2.17 -11.40
C CYS A 223 -4.09 1.88 -10.68
N ILE A 224 -3.64 0.63 -10.82
CA ILE A 224 -2.31 0.19 -10.41
C ILE A 224 -1.46 0.04 -11.68
N VAL A 225 -0.49 0.92 -11.90
CA VAL A 225 0.39 0.89 -13.08
C VAL A 225 1.78 0.45 -12.65
N THR A 226 2.13 -0.80 -12.94
CA THR A 226 3.33 -1.44 -12.39
C THR A 226 4.10 -2.35 -13.34
N GLY A 227 5.42 -2.41 -13.18
CA GLY A 227 6.27 -3.33 -13.94
C GLY A 227 6.26 -3.05 -15.44
N ASN A 228 6.15 -1.78 -15.84
CA ASN A 228 6.16 -1.35 -17.23
C ASN A 228 7.49 -0.68 -17.59
N ASN A 229 7.91 -0.84 -18.83
CA ASN A 229 9.18 -0.34 -19.33
C ASN A 229 8.98 0.57 -20.56
N ALA A 230 9.74 1.66 -20.62
CA ALA A 230 9.82 2.51 -21.81
C ALA A 230 11.26 2.92 -22.10
N THR A 231 11.72 2.76 -23.33
CA THR A 231 13.12 3.07 -23.67
C THR A 231 13.44 4.57 -23.67
N ASN A 232 12.43 5.44 -23.80
CA ASN A 232 12.61 6.90 -23.76
C ASN A 232 11.95 7.51 -22.52
N ALA A 233 10.62 7.48 -22.41
CA ALA A 233 9.95 8.18 -21.31
C ALA A 233 8.61 7.58 -20.86
N GLY A 234 8.21 7.76 -19.60
CA GLY A 234 6.90 7.28 -19.13
C GLY A 234 6.85 5.75 -19.11
N GLY A 235 7.64 5.11 -18.26
CA GLY A 235 7.60 3.66 -18.10
C GLY A 235 6.18 3.21 -17.74
N GLY A 236 5.62 3.83 -16.70
CA GLY A 236 4.22 3.68 -16.32
C GLY A 236 3.30 4.43 -17.27
N LEU A 237 3.32 5.76 -17.21
CA LEU A 237 2.45 6.63 -17.99
C LEU A 237 3.22 7.70 -18.78
N ALA A 238 2.86 7.90 -20.04
CA ALA A 238 3.21 9.10 -20.78
C ALA A 238 1.94 9.85 -21.18
N LEU A 239 1.80 11.09 -20.70
CA LEU A 239 0.64 11.95 -20.87
C LEU A 239 1.03 13.16 -21.72
N ILE A 240 0.54 13.21 -22.95
CA ILE A 240 0.82 14.26 -23.94
C ILE A 240 -0.48 15.01 -24.21
N GLY A 241 -0.64 16.18 -23.59
CA GLY A 241 -1.90 16.93 -23.61
C GLY A 241 -2.47 17.13 -22.20
N GLU A 242 -3.78 17.33 -22.13
CA GLU A 242 -4.48 17.62 -20.88
C GLU A 242 -5.08 16.35 -20.26
N HIS A 243 -4.51 15.85 -19.16
CA HIS A 243 -4.90 14.56 -18.57
C HIS A 243 -5.00 14.60 -17.04
N ALA A 244 -5.71 13.62 -16.47
CA ALA A 244 -5.85 13.46 -15.03
C ALA A 244 -5.45 12.03 -14.59
N VAL A 245 -4.69 11.96 -13.50
CA VAL A 245 -4.35 10.75 -12.75
C VAL A 245 -4.87 10.93 -11.33
N GLN A 246 -5.76 10.05 -10.88
CA GLN A 246 -6.50 10.20 -9.62
C GLN A 246 -6.55 8.88 -8.87
N ASP A 247 -6.27 8.86 -7.57
CA ASP A 247 -6.39 7.62 -6.76
C ASP A 247 -5.61 6.46 -7.41
N CYS A 248 -4.38 6.71 -7.85
CA CYS A 248 -3.59 5.74 -8.60
C CYS A 248 -2.32 5.34 -7.86
N GLN A 249 -1.91 4.09 -8.06
CA GLN A 249 -0.60 3.61 -7.65
C GLN A 249 0.27 3.42 -8.89
N VAL A 250 1.44 4.06 -8.94
CA VAL A 250 2.36 3.99 -10.07
C VAL A 250 3.75 3.61 -9.57
N PHE A 251 4.13 2.35 -9.77
CA PHE A 251 5.37 1.84 -9.16
C PHE A 251 6.11 0.76 -9.94
N GLU A 252 7.39 0.55 -9.62
CA GLU A 252 8.25 -0.45 -10.29
C GLU A 252 8.28 -0.28 -11.82
N ASN A 253 8.11 0.95 -12.31
CA ASN A 253 8.23 1.24 -13.73
C ASN A 253 9.62 1.77 -14.05
N THR A 254 10.12 1.43 -15.24
CA THR A 254 11.47 1.80 -15.69
C THR A 254 11.42 2.62 -16.98
N SER A 255 12.20 3.70 -17.05
CA SER A 255 12.37 4.40 -18.32
C SER A 255 13.66 5.21 -18.44
N GLY A 256 13.86 5.92 -19.56
CA GLY A 256 14.90 6.95 -19.65
C GLY A 256 14.56 8.21 -18.84
N ILE A 257 13.32 8.70 -18.93
CA ILE A 257 12.84 9.97 -18.36
C ILE A 257 11.40 9.79 -17.82
N GLY A 258 11.10 10.22 -16.60
CA GLY A 258 9.73 10.15 -16.07
C GLY A 258 9.26 8.70 -15.94
N ALA A 259 9.96 7.88 -15.16
CA ALA A 259 9.70 6.44 -15.17
C ALA A 259 8.32 6.07 -14.64
N GLY A 260 7.84 6.73 -13.58
CA GLY A 260 6.44 6.68 -13.20
C GLY A 260 5.59 7.41 -14.25
N LEU A 261 5.74 8.73 -14.31
CA LEU A 261 4.97 9.61 -15.17
C LEU A 261 5.85 10.56 -15.98
N TYR A 262 5.56 10.65 -17.28
CA TYR A 262 6.10 11.64 -18.18
C TYR A 262 5.00 12.56 -18.69
N LEU A 263 5.11 13.86 -18.38
CA LEU A 263 4.08 14.85 -18.68
C LEU A 263 4.56 15.85 -19.75
N GLU A 264 3.79 15.95 -20.82
CA GLU A 264 3.96 16.90 -21.93
C GLU A 264 2.64 17.62 -22.21
N GLY A 265 2.29 18.53 -21.32
CA GLY A 265 1.02 19.23 -21.35
C GLY A 265 0.50 19.44 -19.94
N PRO A 266 -0.55 20.26 -19.76
CA PRO A 266 -1.17 20.44 -18.45
C PRO A 266 -1.67 19.11 -17.92
N SER A 267 -1.35 18.73 -16.69
CA SER A 267 -1.88 17.47 -16.13
C SER A 267 -2.15 17.63 -14.64
N THR A 268 -3.18 16.94 -14.16
CA THR A 268 -3.52 16.88 -12.74
C THR A 268 -3.18 15.51 -12.21
N ILE A 269 -2.43 15.45 -11.13
CA ILE A 269 -2.09 14.25 -10.38
C ILE A 269 -2.59 14.49 -8.97
N ASP A 270 -3.50 13.64 -8.53
CA ASP A 270 -4.29 13.86 -7.33
C ASP A 270 -4.46 12.55 -6.57
N ASP A 271 -4.33 12.60 -5.24
CA ASP A 271 -4.52 11.44 -4.35
C ASP A 271 -3.80 10.18 -4.86
N SER A 272 -2.56 10.31 -5.33
CA SER A 272 -1.85 9.22 -6.00
C SER A 272 -0.54 8.88 -5.30
N ASP A 273 -0.17 7.60 -5.32
CA ASP A 273 1.10 7.10 -4.80
C ASP A 273 2.02 6.70 -5.96
N ILE A 274 3.12 7.44 -6.10
CA ILE A 274 4.11 7.28 -7.15
C ILE A 274 5.41 6.85 -6.50
N HIS A 275 5.75 5.57 -6.57
CA HIS A 275 6.88 5.03 -5.81
C HIS A 275 7.75 4.02 -6.54
N HIS A 276 9.00 3.84 -6.13
CA HIS A 276 9.87 2.77 -6.64
C HIS A 276 10.00 2.76 -8.18
N ASN A 277 9.93 3.94 -8.82
CA ASN A 277 10.14 4.07 -10.26
C ASN A 277 11.58 4.50 -10.55
N ILE A 278 12.18 3.95 -11.60
CA ILE A 278 13.60 4.13 -11.91
C ILE A 278 13.76 4.75 -13.31
N ALA A 279 14.23 5.99 -13.36
CA ALA A 279 14.56 6.69 -14.60
C ALA A 279 16.07 6.74 -14.81
N GLY A 280 16.55 6.41 -16.01
CA GLY A 280 17.98 6.46 -16.31
C GLY A 280 18.57 7.88 -16.32
N THR A 281 17.75 8.93 -16.44
CA THR A 281 18.25 10.31 -16.56
C THR A 281 17.51 11.33 -15.70
N GLN A 282 16.19 11.50 -15.84
CA GLN A 282 15.47 12.61 -15.23
C GLN A 282 14.08 12.20 -14.74
N GLY A 283 13.69 12.61 -13.53
CA GLY A 283 12.35 12.39 -12.99
C GLY A 283 12.07 10.90 -12.77
N GLY A 284 12.54 10.32 -11.67
CA GLY A 284 12.27 8.90 -11.36
C GLY A 284 10.78 8.67 -11.22
N GLY A 285 10.15 9.46 -10.33
CA GLY A 285 8.70 9.48 -10.17
C GLY A 285 8.02 10.21 -11.32
N ILE A 286 8.18 11.54 -11.38
CA ILE A 286 7.46 12.40 -12.33
C ILE A 286 8.43 13.34 -13.04
N PHE A 287 8.35 13.37 -14.37
CA PHE A 287 8.99 14.38 -15.21
C PHE A 287 7.94 15.26 -15.87
N VAL A 288 8.11 16.59 -15.77
CA VAL A 288 7.21 17.58 -16.36
C VAL A 288 7.97 18.48 -17.32
N ARG A 289 7.46 18.60 -18.56
CA ARG A 289 8.10 19.41 -19.59
C ARG A 289 7.25 20.58 -20.05
N THR A 290 7.79 21.79 -19.96
CA THR A 290 7.32 23.05 -20.56
C THR A 290 5.95 23.56 -20.10
N SER A 291 5.01 22.67 -19.80
CA SER A 291 3.65 22.97 -19.38
C SER A 291 3.48 22.64 -17.90
N PRO A 292 2.73 23.44 -17.14
CA PRO A 292 2.58 23.24 -15.70
C PRO A 292 1.77 21.98 -15.40
N ALA A 293 2.24 21.18 -14.45
CA ALA A 293 1.43 20.15 -13.80
C ALA A 293 0.87 20.69 -12.46
N VAL A 294 -0.26 20.13 -12.03
CA VAL A 294 -0.84 20.33 -10.71
C VAL A 294 -0.77 18.99 -10.00
N ILE A 295 0.04 18.90 -8.95
CA ILE A 295 0.27 17.68 -8.17
C ILE A 295 -0.25 17.98 -6.76
N GLY A 296 -1.31 17.30 -6.36
CA GLY A 296 -2.03 17.51 -5.10
C GLY A 296 -2.18 16.22 -4.33
N ASP A 297 -2.19 16.29 -3.00
CA ASP A 297 -2.69 15.22 -2.13
C ASP A 297 -1.99 13.86 -2.36
N SER A 298 -0.74 13.88 -2.86
CA SER A 298 -0.06 12.71 -3.42
C SER A 298 1.23 12.37 -2.68
N ARG A 299 1.61 11.09 -2.74
CA ARG A 299 2.88 10.57 -2.24
C ARG A 299 3.82 10.29 -3.41
N ILE A 300 5.05 10.81 -3.35
CA ILE A 300 6.09 10.61 -4.35
C ILE A 300 7.34 10.13 -3.63
N GLN A 301 7.58 8.82 -3.64
CA GLN A 301 8.56 8.23 -2.71
C GLN A 301 9.42 7.11 -3.28
N PHE A 302 10.64 6.94 -2.77
CA PHE A 302 11.53 5.84 -3.18
C PHE A 302 11.80 5.77 -4.69
N ASN A 303 11.72 6.89 -5.42
CA ASN A 303 12.00 6.93 -6.84
C ASN A 303 13.47 7.29 -7.10
N GLU A 304 14.03 6.75 -8.17
CA GLU A 304 15.45 6.90 -8.51
C GLU A 304 15.64 7.55 -9.89
N ALA A 305 16.54 8.54 -9.98
CA ALA A 305 17.00 9.08 -11.26
C ALA A 305 18.44 9.62 -11.21
N ALA A 306 18.98 10.03 -12.36
CA ALA A 306 20.23 10.81 -12.37
C ALA A 306 20.02 12.28 -11.99
N GLN A 307 18.81 12.83 -12.17
CA GLN A 307 18.41 14.16 -11.74
C GLN A 307 16.93 14.14 -11.37
N GLY A 308 16.53 14.71 -10.23
CA GLY A 308 15.13 14.70 -9.80
C GLY A 308 14.66 13.27 -9.52
N GLY A 309 15.11 12.68 -8.41
CA GLY A 309 14.70 11.32 -8.03
C GLY A 309 13.18 11.19 -7.96
N GLY A 310 12.54 12.09 -7.19
CA GLY A 310 11.07 12.18 -7.14
C GLY A 310 10.50 12.94 -8.34
N LEU A 311 10.80 14.22 -8.42
CA LEU A 311 10.20 15.19 -9.34
C LEU A 311 11.28 15.89 -10.19
N TYR A 312 11.01 16.08 -11.48
CA TYR A 312 11.82 16.92 -12.36
C TYR A 312 10.93 17.87 -13.15
N PHE A 313 11.17 19.18 -13.01
CA PHE A 313 10.50 20.22 -13.79
C PHE A 313 11.45 20.82 -14.81
N ASP A 314 11.13 20.67 -16.09
CA ASP A 314 11.87 21.27 -17.21
C ASP A 314 11.11 22.44 -17.80
N ASN A 315 11.50 23.66 -17.43
CA ASN A 315 10.87 24.92 -17.83
C ASN A 315 9.34 24.91 -17.61
N ALA A 316 8.90 24.34 -16.48
CA ALA A 316 7.49 24.18 -16.13
C ALA A 316 7.19 24.87 -14.79
N ALA A 317 6.22 25.78 -14.78
CA ALA A 317 5.74 26.45 -13.56
C ALA A 317 4.71 25.58 -12.81
N SER A 318 5.12 24.38 -12.41
CA SER A 318 4.24 23.37 -11.80
C SER A 318 3.91 23.70 -10.34
N GLN A 319 2.78 23.16 -9.88
CA GLN A 319 2.32 23.29 -8.50
C GLN A 319 2.36 21.92 -7.81
N VAL A 320 2.92 21.89 -6.60
CA VAL A 320 2.94 20.74 -5.69
C VAL A 320 2.31 21.19 -4.38
N PHE A 321 1.29 20.49 -3.91
CA PHE A 321 0.65 20.84 -2.65
C PHE A 321 0.05 19.66 -1.90
N ASN A 322 0.01 19.76 -0.57
CA ASN A 322 -0.47 18.68 0.30
C ASN A 322 0.16 17.32 -0.04
N CYS A 323 1.46 17.34 -0.36
CA CYS A 323 2.17 16.16 -0.83
C CYS A 323 3.20 15.68 0.19
N THR A 324 3.59 14.42 0.04
CA THR A 324 4.79 13.86 0.64
C THR A 324 5.77 13.49 -0.46
N VAL A 325 6.94 14.13 -0.48
CA VAL A 325 8.04 13.80 -1.39
C VAL A 325 9.18 13.24 -0.55
N SER A 326 9.30 11.92 -0.46
CA SER A 326 10.21 11.31 0.52
C SER A 326 11.09 10.18 -0.01
N ASN A 327 12.26 10.00 0.59
CA ASN A 327 13.16 8.88 0.31
C ASN A 327 13.50 8.70 -1.17
N ASN A 328 13.47 9.77 -1.98
CA ASN A 328 13.83 9.70 -3.38
C ASN A 328 15.34 9.89 -3.55
N GLU A 329 15.92 9.19 -4.52
CA GLU A 329 17.36 9.17 -4.75
C GLU A 329 17.74 9.76 -6.10
N SER A 330 18.74 10.64 -6.09
CA SER A 330 19.37 11.17 -7.29
C SER A 330 20.87 10.87 -7.28
N SER A 331 21.38 10.19 -8.30
CA SER A 331 22.84 10.05 -8.49
C SER A 331 23.52 11.34 -8.96
N GLY A 332 22.74 12.40 -9.19
CA GLY A 332 23.18 13.75 -9.51
C GLY A 332 22.56 14.77 -8.55
N ASN A 333 21.66 15.64 -9.03
CA ASN A 333 21.07 16.70 -8.20
C ASN A 333 19.56 16.52 -8.04
N GLY A 334 18.99 17.15 -7.01
CA GLY A 334 17.56 17.12 -6.71
C GLY A 334 17.11 15.71 -6.33
N GLY A 335 17.34 15.29 -5.08
CA GLY A 335 16.86 13.99 -4.59
C GLY A 335 15.33 13.94 -4.67
N GLY A 336 14.67 14.87 -3.97
CA GLY A 336 13.23 15.05 -4.01
C GLY A 336 12.78 15.74 -5.29
N LEU A 337 13.30 16.93 -5.57
CA LEU A 337 12.88 17.77 -6.68
C LEU A 337 14.06 18.43 -7.41
N TYR A 338 14.07 18.34 -8.74
CA TYR A 338 14.93 19.16 -9.61
C TYR A 338 14.09 20.18 -10.37
N ASN A 339 14.34 21.46 -10.12
CA ASN A 339 13.68 22.58 -10.79
C ASN A 339 14.62 23.23 -11.80
N ASN A 340 14.44 22.92 -13.09
CA ASN A 340 15.15 23.53 -14.20
C ASN A 340 14.28 24.64 -14.81
N GLY A 341 14.64 25.92 -14.69
CA GLY A 341 13.87 26.91 -15.42
C GLY A 341 14.31 28.35 -15.27
N GLY A 342 14.75 28.98 -16.36
CA GLY A 342 14.69 30.43 -16.47
C GLY A 342 13.27 30.81 -16.87
N ASN A 343 12.49 31.40 -15.94
CA ASN A 343 11.07 31.77 -16.06
C ASN A 343 10.04 30.73 -15.54
N SER A 344 10.43 29.82 -14.63
CA SER A 344 9.51 28.87 -13.96
C SER A 344 9.28 29.27 -12.50
N GLU A 345 8.08 29.75 -12.20
CA GLU A 345 7.61 30.01 -10.83
C GLU A 345 6.94 28.74 -10.28
N SER A 346 7.73 27.69 -10.06
CA SER A 346 7.22 26.46 -9.46
C SER A 346 6.78 26.74 -8.02
N LYS A 347 5.59 26.27 -7.64
CA LYS A 347 5.01 26.51 -6.31
C LYS A 347 4.90 25.20 -5.56
N ILE A 348 5.57 25.11 -4.43
CA ILE A 348 5.52 23.98 -3.51
C ILE A 348 4.92 24.52 -2.22
N ARG A 349 3.79 23.96 -1.78
CA ARG A 349 3.15 24.43 -0.55
C ARG A 349 2.60 23.31 0.29
N ASP A 350 2.52 23.49 1.59
CA ASP A 350 1.87 22.53 2.50
C ASP A 350 2.40 21.10 2.25
N THR A 351 3.71 20.94 2.05
CA THR A 351 4.31 19.71 1.53
C THR A 351 5.49 19.30 2.41
N LEU A 352 5.56 18.00 2.71
CA LEU A 352 6.71 17.38 3.35
C LEU A 352 7.72 16.93 2.28
N LEU A 353 8.97 17.37 2.43
CA LEU A 353 10.11 16.86 1.67
C LEU A 353 11.11 16.22 2.64
N ALA A 354 11.09 14.89 2.75
CA ALA A 354 11.79 14.17 3.82
C ALA A 354 12.72 13.06 3.33
N GLY A 355 13.90 12.88 3.93
CA GLY A 355 14.74 11.71 3.64
C GLY A 355 15.27 11.61 2.21
N ASN A 356 15.16 12.67 1.39
CA ASN A 356 15.59 12.60 0.00
C ASN A 356 17.11 12.76 -0.13
N THR A 357 17.72 11.98 -1.02
CA THR A 357 19.18 11.90 -1.15
C THR A 357 19.64 12.29 -2.55
N ALA A 358 20.65 13.16 -2.64
CA ALA A 358 21.32 13.52 -3.88
C ALA A 358 22.84 13.37 -3.77
N ALA A 359 23.48 12.57 -4.63
CA ALA A 359 24.93 12.43 -4.61
C ALA A 359 25.69 13.75 -4.95
N GLY A 360 25.00 14.69 -5.62
CA GLY A 360 25.44 16.04 -5.95
C GLY A 360 24.75 17.08 -5.08
N LYS A 361 23.73 17.76 -5.59
CA LYS A 361 23.23 19.01 -4.97
C LYS A 361 21.74 18.97 -4.68
N GLY A 362 21.30 19.57 -3.57
CA GLY A 362 19.88 19.74 -3.24
C GLY A 362 19.22 18.42 -2.93
N GLY A 363 19.30 17.95 -1.68
CA GLY A 363 18.68 16.67 -1.29
C GLY A 363 17.17 16.77 -1.42
N ALA A 364 16.55 17.78 -0.82
CA ALA A 364 15.12 18.06 -1.01
C ALA A 364 14.84 18.70 -2.37
N LEU A 365 15.55 19.80 -2.67
CA LEU A 365 15.31 20.61 -3.86
C LEU A 365 16.60 21.20 -4.42
N TYR A 366 16.84 20.96 -5.70
CA TYR A 366 17.79 21.70 -6.51
C TYR A 366 17.05 22.68 -7.43
N SER A 367 17.50 23.94 -7.49
CA SER A 367 16.98 24.95 -8.41
C SER A 367 18.09 25.54 -9.25
N GLY A 368 17.95 25.48 -10.58
CA GLY A 368 18.94 25.99 -11.53
C GLY A 368 18.35 26.30 -12.90
N GLY A 369 19.21 26.47 -13.91
CA GLY A 369 18.80 26.73 -15.30
C GLY A 369 18.33 28.17 -15.59
N GLY A 370 18.46 29.08 -14.62
CA GLY A 370 18.17 30.50 -14.79
C GLY A 370 19.21 31.24 -15.64
N SER A 371 18.89 32.48 -15.98
CA SER A 371 19.79 33.43 -16.66
C SER A 371 19.60 34.84 -16.09
N PHE A 372 20.51 35.76 -16.42
CA PHE A 372 20.42 37.15 -15.96
C PHE A 372 19.09 37.84 -16.32
N GLU A 373 18.50 37.49 -17.47
CA GLU A 373 17.23 38.07 -17.92
C GLU A 373 16.00 37.29 -17.42
N ASN A 374 16.18 36.01 -17.06
CA ASN A 374 15.12 35.10 -16.63
C ASN A 374 15.64 34.22 -15.50
N LEU A 375 15.56 34.73 -14.28
CA LEU A 375 15.92 34.00 -13.08
C LEU A 375 14.95 32.83 -12.85
N ASN A 376 15.42 31.79 -12.15
CA ASN A 376 14.58 30.75 -11.61
C ASN A 376 14.04 31.18 -10.23
N HIS A 377 12.74 31.06 -9.99
CA HIS A 377 12.08 31.59 -8.79
C HIS A 377 11.09 30.57 -8.19
N PRO A 378 11.56 29.44 -7.63
CA PRO A 378 10.67 28.53 -6.92
C PRO A 378 10.12 29.18 -5.64
N GLN A 379 8.86 28.90 -5.32
CA GLN A 379 8.18 29.37 -4.12
C GLN A 379 7.88 28.16 -3.22
N LEU A 380 8.37 28.19 -1.99
CA LEU A 380 8.11 27.20 -0.95
C LEU A 380 7.31 27.89 0.15
N THR A 381 6.15 27.33 0.54
CA THR A 381 5.28 27.93 1.57
C THR A 381 4.71 26.86 2.48
N ASN A 382 4.80 26.99 3.81
CA ASN A 382 4.29 25.97 4.74
C ASN A 382 4.89 24.57 4.47
N CYS A 383 6.14 24.50 4.04
CA CYS A 383 6.78 23.21 3.77
C CYS A 383 7.65 22.78 4.95
N ILE A 384 7.78 21.47 5.12
CA ILE A 384 8.70 20.84 6.06
C ILE A 384 9.77 20.12 5.23
N LEU A 385 11.04 20.50 5.40
CA LEU A 385 12.17 19.97 4.64
C LEU A 385 13.17 19.36 5.63
N VAL A 386 13.10 18.03 5.79
CA VAL A 386 13.77 17.36 6.90
C VAL A 386 14.55 16.12 6.49
N GLN A 387 15.65 15.85 7.18
CA GLN A 387 16.44 14.62 6.97
C GLN A 387 16.91 14.40 5.52
N ASN A 388 17.00 15.46 4.71
CA ASN A 388 17.47 15.35 3.33
C ASN A 388 19.00 15.40 3.28
N GLN A 389 19.59 14.65 2.35
CA GLN A 389 21.04 14.52 2.23
C GLN A 389 21.53 14.94 0.85
N ALA A 390 22.61 15.73 0.79
CA ALA A 390 23.32 16.02 -0.46
C ALA A 390 24.82 16.26 -0.26
N GLN A 391 25.59 16.36 -1.35
CA GLN A 391 26.95 16.91 -1.26
C GLN A 391 26.92 18.39 -0.86
N ASP A 392 26.06 19.19 -1.51
CA ASP A 392 25.87 20.61 -1.21
C ASP A 392 24.36 20.94 -1.13
N GLY A 393 23.95 21.70 -0.12
CA GLY A 393 22.54 22.04 0.08
C GLY A 393 21.72 20.81 0.47
N GLY A 394 21.83 20.37 1.73
CA GLY A 394 21.19 19.13 2.21
C GLY A 394 19.68 19.16 1.96
N ALA A 395 18.99 20.23 2.35
CA ALA A 395 17.64 20.51 1.87
C ALA A 395 17.65 21.27 0.54
N LEU A 396 18.05 22.53 0.56
CA LEU A 396 17.87 23.47 -0.56
C LEU A 396 19.19 23.82 -1.25
N TYR A 397 19.19 23.78 -2.58
CA TYR A 397 20.29 24.29 -3.39
C TYR A 397 19.81 25.30 -4.43
N PHE A 398 20.28 26.54 -4.31
CA PHE A 398 20.05 27.59 -5.31
C PHE A 398 21.32 27.83 -6.14
N ASP A 399 21.28 27.38 -7.40
CA ASP A 399 22.37 27.60 -8.34
C ASP A 399 22.44 29.09 -8.77
N GLN A 400 23.39 29.45 -9.63
CA GLN A 400 23.47 30.76 -10.25
C GLN A 400 22.14 31.11 -10.94
N TYR A 401 21.70 32.37 -10.78
CA TYR A 401 20.44 32.86 -11.34
C TYR A 401 19.18 32.17 -10.79
N ALA A 402 19.22 31.67 -9.54
CA ALA A 402 18.06 31.08 -8.85
C ALA A 402 17.75 31.84 -7.55
N SER A 403 16.60 32.50 -7.48
CA SER A 403 16.19 33.35 -6.36
C SER A 403 14.85 32.88 -5.78
N GLY A 404 14.86 31.77 -5.05
CA GLY A 404 13.64 31.20 -4.46
C GLY A 404 13.05 32.04 -3.32
N GLU A 405 11.75 31.89 -3.09
CA GLU A 405 11.05 32.41 -1.92
C GLU A 405 10.71 31.26 -0.96
N VAL A 406 11.12 31.37 0.30
CA VAL A 406 10.90 30.35 1.33
C VAL A 406 10.15 31.00 2.48
N LEU A 407 8.89 30.63 2.66
CA LEU A 407 7.94 31.32 3.53
C LEU A 407 7.29 30.34 4.50
N ASN A 408 7.33 30.62 5.80
CA ASN A 408 6.66 29.78 6.79
C ASN A 408 7.08 28.31 6.67
N CYS A 409 8.36 28.03 6.42
CA CYS A 409 8.84 26.66 6.31
C CYS A 409 9.60 26.22 7.57
N THR A 410 9.74 24.92 7.74
CA THR A 410 10.66 24.30 8.72
C THR A 410 11.72 23.51 7.96
N ILE A 411 12.99 23.85 8.12
CA ILE A 411 14.14 23.18 7.52
C ILE A 411 15.00 22.66 8.67
N SER A 412 15.13 21.34 8.82
CA SER A 412 15.81 20.77 9.98
C SER A 412 16.38 19.38 9.75
N GLY A 413 17.48 19.02 10.43
CA GLY A 413 18.04 17.67 10.36
C GLY A 413 18.62 17.28 9.00
N ASN A 414 18.86 18.23 8.09
CA ASN A 414 19.38 17.94 6.76
C ASN A 414 20.92 17.89 6.76
N HIS A 415 21.52 17.01 5.96
CA HIS A 415 22.97 16.79 5.95
C HIS A 415 23.62 17.14 4.60
N ALA A 416 24.70 17.92 4.64
CA ALA A 416 25.57 18.12 3.48
C ALA A 416 27.04 18.36 3.82
N GLN A 417 27.93 18.37 2.82
CA GLN A 417 29.30 18.85 3.04
C GLN A 417 29.31 20.37 3.28
N ARG A 418 28.48 21.12 2.55
CA ARG A 418 28.32 22.58 2.65
C ARG A 418 26.85 22.98 2.59
N GLY A 419 26.38 23.76 3.56
CA GLY A 419 24.98 24.20 3.63
C GLY A 419 24.06 23.02 3.90
N GLY A 420 24.06 22.51 5.13
CA GLY A 420 23.17 21.43 5.55
C GLY A 420 21.71 21.78 5.25
N GLY A 421 21.26 22.95 5.68
CA GLY A 421 19.93 23.45 5.32
C GLY A 421 19.86 23.99 3.89
N MET A 422 20.72 24.96 3.57
CA MET A 422 20.67 25.66 2.30
C MET A 422 22.04 26.04 1.75
N PHE A 423 22.21 25.88 0.44
CA PHE A 423 23.35 26.39 -0.32
C PHE A 423 22.88 27.44 -1.34
N VAL A 424 23.61 28.56 -1.43
CA VAL A 424 23.30 29.65 -2.37
C VAL A 424 24.57 30.14 -3.06
N PHE A 425 24.55 30.23 -4.40
CA PHE A 425 25.60 30.95 -5.13
C PHE A 425 25.43 32.47 -5.06
N GLU A 426 26.49 33.23 -4.83
CA GLU A 426 26.37 34.71 -4.76
C GLU A 426 26.14 35.40 -6.13
N THR A 427 26.25 34.67 -7.24
CA THR A 427 26.06 35.23 -8.59
C THR A 427 24.59 35.27 -8.98
N TYR A 428 23.96 36.44 -8.75
CA TYR A 428 22.58 36.74 -9.14
C TYR A 428 21.50 35.81 -8.56
N SER A 429 21.77 35.24 -7.39
CA SER A 429 20.82 34.44 -6.63
C SER A 429 20.58 35.11 -5.28
N TYR A 430 19.34 35.57 -5.06
CA TYR A 430 18.94 36.34 -3.90
C TYR A 430 17.67 35.73 -3.30
N PRO A 431 17.75 34.54 -2.68
CA PRO A 431 16.57 33.95 -2.06
C PRO A 431 16.03 34.85 -0.94
N ARG A 432 14.71 34.84 -0.78
CA ARG A 432 13.99 35.56 0.27
C ARG A 432 13.41 34.55 1.25
N ILE A 433 13.73 34.71 2.52
CA ILE A 433 13.29 33.80 3.59
C ILE A 433 12.46 34.61 4.59
N LEU A 434 11.27 34.15 4.93
CA LEU A 434 10.35 34.85 5.83
C LEU A 434 9.63 33.85 6.74
N ASN A 435 9.56 34.13 8.05
CA ASN A 435 8.84 33.28 9.02
C ASN A 435 9.31 31.82 9.02
N THR A 436 10.57 31.56 8.73
CA THR A 436 11.10 30.19 8.52
C THR A 436 12.03 29.77 9.64
N ILE A 437 11.97 28.48 10.01
CA ILE A 437 12.90 27.82 10.93
C ILE A 437 14.00 27.14 10.11
N LEU A 438 15.27 27.42 10.42
CA LEU A 438 16.43 26.65 9.99
C LEU A 438 17.18 26.20 11.25
N TRP A 439 17.14 24.90 11.55
CA TRP A 439 17.61 24.41 12.84
C TRP A 439 18.15 22.99 12.77
N ASN A 440 19.28 22.74 13.43
CA ASN A 440 19.87 21.40 13.56
C ASN A 440 20.13 20.71 12.22
N ASP A 441 20.42 21.48 11.18
CA ASP A 441 21.00 20.90 9.98
C ASP A 441 22.45 20.45 10.30
N ILE A 442 23.14 19.79 9.37
CA ILE A 442 24.50 19.28 9.57
C ILE A 442 25.35 19.63 8.36
N SER A 443 26.51 20.25 8.61
CA SER A 443 27.55 20.45 7.61
C SER A 443 28.90 19.90 8.04
N ASP A 444 29.51 19.07 7.20
CA ASP A 444 30.85 18.50 7.47
C ASP A 444 31.96 19.58 7.52
N THR A 445 31.71 20.77 6.97
CA THR A 445 32.69 21.86 6.85
C THR A 445 32.36 23.08 7.71
N GLY A 446 31.34 23.00 8.58
CA GLY A 446 31.00 24.03 9.56
C GLY A 446 30.08 25.16 9.05
N HIS A 447 29.37 24.97 7.93
CA HIS A 447 28.36 25.90 7.41
C HIS A 447 26.99 25.22 7.41
N THR A 448 26.49 25.02 8.62
CA THR A 448 25.42 24.08 8.94
C THR A 448 24.07 24.49 8.36
N GLU A 449 23.58 25.68 8.69
CA GLU A 449 22.26 26.12 8.23
C GLU A 449 22.28 26.67 6.80
N ILE A 450 23.18 27.64 6.54
CA ILE A 450 23.27 28.29 5.23
C ILE A 450 24.73 28.47 4.80
N TYR A 451 25.03 28.09 3.56
CA TYR A 451 26.31 28.38 2.91
C TYR A 451 26.16 29.29 1.70
N PHE A 452 26.91 30.40 1.70
CA PHE A 452 27.04 31.30 0.55
C PHE A 452 28.36 31.05 -0.17
N ALA A 453 28.28 30.70 -1.45
CA ALA A 453 29.44 30.42 -2.28
C ALA A 453 29.89 31.69 -3.03
N PRO A 454 31.06 32.28 -2.67
CA PRO A 454 31.58 33.45 -3.38
C PRO A 454 32.16 33.08 -4.74
N THR A 455 31.94 33.94 -5.74
CA THR A 455 32.64 33.85 -7.03
C THR A 455 33.97 34.60 -7.00
N GLY A 456 35.00 33.99 -7.60
CA GLY A 456 36.41 34.34 -7.46
C GLY A 456 36.75 35.84 -7.49
N GLY A 457 37.42 36.29 -6.43
CA GLY A 457 38.12 37.57 -6.36
C GLY A 457 37.22 38.77 -6.08
N THR A 458 37.18 39.19 -4.82
CA THR A 458 36.51 40.43 -4.33
C THR A 458 35.01 40.50 -4.63
N GLY A 459 34.28 39.40 -4.42
CA GLY A 459 32.82 39.42 -4.35
C GLY A 459 32.38 40.28 -3.18
N SER A 460 31.70 41.38 -3.47
CA SER A 460 30.90 42.09 -2.47
C SER A 460 29.86 41.11 -1.99
N LYS A 461 29.80 40.86 -0.67
CA LYS A 461 28.69 40.12 -0.06
C LYS A 461 27.37 40.66 -0.64
N PRO A 462 26.39 39.82 -0.99
CA PRO A 462 25.11 40.32 -1.45
C PRO A 462 24.53 41.25 -0.37
N GLU A 463 24.47 42.56 -0.64
CA GLU A 463 23.99 43.57 0.31
C GLU A 463 22.50 43.38 0.68
N ASN A 464 21.80 42.42 0.05
CA ASN A 464 20.35 42.23 0.09
C ASN A 464 19.91 40.77 0.18
N LEU A 465 20.58 39.90 0.96
CA LEU A 465 19.94 38.62 1.28
C LEU A 465 18.81 38.86 2.28
N GLY A 466 17.58 38.52 1.87
CA GLY A 466 16.37 38.93 2.57
C GLY A 466 15.83 37.86 3.49
N ILE A 467 16.50 37.59 4.62
CA ILE A 467 15.98 36.71 5.68
C ILE A 467 15.31 37.55 6.76
N PHE A 468 14.04 37.31 7.09
CA PHE A 468 13.31 38.15 8.06
C PHE A 468 12.37 37.33 8.94
N TYR A 469 12.17 37.75 10.19
CA TYR A 469 11.29 37.07 11.14
C TYR A 469 11.51 35.55 11.18
N SER A 470 12.78 35.10 11.09
CA SER A 470 13.16 33.69 11.03
C SER A 470 14.03 33.31 12.21
N THR A 471 14.08 32.02 12.59
CA THR A 471 15.08 31.50 13.53
C THR A 471 16.12 30.68 12.78
N ILE A 472 17.41 30.88 13.09
CA ILE A 472 18.53 30.21 12.42
C ILE A 472 19.56 29.80 13.47
N MET A 473 19.82 28.50 13.59
CA MET A 473 20.80 27.98 14.55
C MET A 473 22.21 28.48 14.25
N THR A 474 22.86 29.10 15.23
CA THR A 474 24.29 29.48 15.16
C THR A 474 24.65 30.29 13.92
N GLY A 475 23.84 31.31 13.59
CA GLY A 475 24.10 32.22 12.47
C GLY A 475 25.56 32.68 12.44
N TRP A 476 26.36 32.19 11.49
CA TRP A 476 27.79 32.51 11.41
C TRP A 476 28.11 33.51 10.30
N ASP A 477 29.22 34.21 10.57
CA ASP A 477 29.82 35.34 9.86
C ASP A 477 29.17 35.70 8.52
N ASN A 478 28.46 36.83 8.54
CA ASN A 478 27.92 37.62 7.41
C ASN A 478 26.41 37.58 7.20
N VAL A 479 25.67 36.78 7.96
CA VAL A 479 24.21 36.97 8.10
C VAL A 479 23.96 37.89 9.29
N ILE A 480 23.93 39.21 9.05
CA ILE A 480 23.69 40.25 10.07
C ILE A 480 22.28 40.83 9.89
N TYR A 481 21.45 40.65 10.91
CA TYR A 481 20.32 41.50 11.35
C TYR A 481 19.52 42.20 10.27
N ASN A 482 18.77 41.42 9.51
CA ASN A 482 17.48 41.87 9.05
C ASN A 482 16.47 41.85 10.21
N ILE A 483 15.32 42.49 10.00
CA ILE A 483 14.30 42.74 11.03
C ILE A 483 13.89 41.44 11.75
N GLU A 484 14.04 41.43 13.08
CA GLU A 484 13.43 40.46 14.02
C GLU A 484 13.79 38.97 13.80
N ASN A 485 14.97 38.66 13.26
CA ASN A 485 15.48 37.27 13.27
C ASN A 485 15.93 36.82 14.67
N LEU A 486 15.82 35.52 14.93
CA LEU A 486 16.14 34.85 16.19
C LEU A 486 17.28 33.83 15.99
N ASP A 487 17.96 33.52 17.09
CA ASP A 487 18.85 32.37 17.25
C ASP A 487 18.43 31.70 18.55
N LEU A 488 17.22 31.12 18.51
CA LEU A 488 16.57 30.47 19.63
C LEU A 488 16.05 29.12 19.18
N ASP A 489 16.30 28.12 20.01
CA ASP A 489 15.82 26.76 19.82
C ASP A 489 14.29 26.77 19.65
N PRO A 490 13.76 26.29 18.51
CA PRO A 490 12.32 26.17 18.29
C PRO A 490 11.62 25.33 19.36
N ALA A 491 12.37 24.47 20.06
CA ALA A 491 11.87 23.52 21.04
C ALA A 491 10.74 22.67 20.45
N PHE A 492 10.99 22.05 19.30
CA PHE A 492 10.03 21.16 18.63
C PHE A 492 9.46 20.13 19.62
N VAL A 493 8.22 19.70 19.38
CA VAL A 493 7.56 18.71 20.25
C VAL A 493 8.38 17.43 20.29
N ASP A 494 8.80 16.92 19.13
CA ASP A 494 9.61 15.72 19.03
C ASP A 494 10.36 15.60 17.68
N ALA A 495 11.44 16.36 17.49
CA ALA A 495 12.18 16.38 16.22
C ALA A 495 13.14 15.18 16.03
N ASP A 496 13.43 14.43 17.11
CA ASP A 496 14.38 13.31 17.17
C ASP A 496 13.88 12.12 18.02
N GLY A 497 12.57 12.03 18.21
CA GLY A 497 11.86 10.92 18.86
C GLY A 497 12.03 10.82 20.37
N LEU A 498 11.21 9.96 20.97
CA LEU A 498 11.22 9.67 22.41
C LEU A 498 12.53 9.04 22.92
N ASP A 499 13.35 8.47 22.03
CA ASP A 499 14.58 7.79 22.38
C ASP A 499 15.86 8.63 22.14
N ASN A 500 15.71 9.83 21.56
CA ASN A 500 16.78 10.77 21.28
C ASN A 500 17.84 10.18 20.32
N ASP A 501 17.47 9.16 19.54
CA ASP A 501 18.24 8.54 18.47
C ASP A 501 17.62 8.94 17.13
N PRO A 502 18.25 9.85 16.35
CA PRO A 502 17.71 10.42 15.11
C PRO A 502 17.58 9.42 13.95
N THR A 503 17.63 8.12 14.23
CA THR A 503 17.54 7.00 13.30
C THR A 503 16.32 6.12 13.54
N THR A 504 15.45 6.46 14.49
CA THR A 504 14.25 5.69 14.81
C THR A 504 12.99 6.35 14.24
N TRP A 505 11.87 5.62 14.29
CA TRP A 505 10.66 5.95 13.53
C TRP A 505 9.71 6.89 14.30
N GLU A 506 9.93 7.06 15.61
CA GLU A 506 9.25 8.03 16.48
C GLU A 506 9.70 9.47 16.26
N ASP A 507 10.81 9.69 15.54
CA ASP A 507 11.34 11.01 15.19
C ASP A 507 10.49 11.62 14.08
N ASN A 508 10.10 12.91 14.17
CA ASN A 508 9.64 13.81 13.08
C ASN A 508 8.44 14.73 13.44
N ASP A 509 8.13 14.97 14.72
CA ASP A 509 7.15 15.97 15.13
C ASP A 509 7.78 17.38 15.24
N TYR A 510 7.73 18.11 14.13
CA TYR A 510 8.21 19.49 14.03
C TYR A 510 7.18 20.55 14.47
N ARG A 511 6.07 20.14 15.12
CA ARG A 511 5.14 21.09 15.76
C ARG A 511 5.87 21.85 16.87
N ILE A 512 5.37 23.05 17.17
CA ILE A 512 5.91 23.88 18.25
C ILE A 512 4.99 23.80 19.49
N PRO A 513 5.50 23.44 20.68
CA PRO A 513 4.73 23.39 21.92
C PRO A 513 4.50 24.79 22.47
N GLN A 514 3.64 24.91 23.48
CA GLN A 514 3.33 26.18 24.16
C GLN A 514 4.57 26.93 24.69
N SER A 515 5.63 26.20 25.03
CA SER A 515 6.89 26.77 25.53
C SER A 515 7.79 27.32 24.42
N SER A 516 7.46 27.09 23.15
CA SER A 516 8.30 27.46 22.02
C SER A 516 8.52 28.98 21.96
N PRO A 517 9.76 29.43 21.75
CA PRO A 517 10.03 30.85 21.54
C PRO A 517 9.56 31.35 20.17
N MET A 518 9.11 30.48 19.27
CA MET A 518 8.66 30.82 17.91
C MET A 518 7.23 31.38 17.86
N ILE A 519 6.48 31.21 18.95
CA ILE A 519 5.10 31.69 19.07
C ILE A 519 5.07 33.22 19.03
N ASP A 520 4.19 33.77 18.18
CA ASP A 520 3.93 35.19 17.95
C ASP A 520 5.17 36.00 17.52
N LYS A 521 6.13 35.38 16.84
CA LYS A 521 7.38 36.04 16.40
C LYS A 521 7.43 36.37 14.92
N GLY A 522 6.55 35.80 14.12
CA GLY A 522 6.44 36.05 12.69
C GLY A 522 5.71 37.35 12.34
N THR A 523 5.54 37.56 11.04
CA THR A 523 4.75 38.66 10.46
C THR A 523 3.77 38.16 9.41
N ALA A 524 2.61 38.79 9.29
CA ALA A 524 1.62 38.50 8.24
C ALA A 524 2.10 38.93 6.83
N GLN A 525 3.01 39.90 6.77
CA GLN A 525 3.49 40.46 5.51
C GLN A 525 4.87 41.08 5.67
N LEU A 526 5.69 40.97 4.62
CA LEU A 526 6.87 41.80 4.44
C LEU A 526 7.05 42.19 2.97
N SER A 527 6.89 43.49 2.68
CA SER A 527 6.96 44.02 1.31
C SER A 527 5.96 43.32 0.38
N ALA A 528 6.43 42.60 -0.64
CA ALA A 528 5.61 41.84 -1.59
C ALA A 528 5.40 40.36 -1.20
N MET A 529 5.92 39.90 -0.05
CA MET A 529 5.63 38.56 0.50
C MET A 529 4.48 38.65 1.51
N PHE A 530 3.52 37.75 1.37
CA PHE A 530 2.35 37.63 2.23
C PHE A 530 2.36 36.23 2.84
N ALA A 531 2.38 36.15 4.17
CA ALA A 531 2.21 34.87 4.86
C ALA A 531 0.82 34.30 4.53
N PRO A 532 0.70 32.97 4.36
CA PRO A 532 -0.58 32.33 4.14
C PRO A 532 -1.49 32.49 5.38
N ASN A 533 -2.80 32.47 5.16
CA ASN A 533 -3.80 32.56 6.23
C ASN A 533 -3.91 31.28 7.06
N PHE A 534 -3.28 30.19 6.62
CA PHE A 534 -3.34 28.87 7.25
C PHE A 534 -1.94 28.29 7.34
N ASP A 535 -1.69 27.47 8.34
CA ASP A 535 -0.48 26.65 8.47
C ASP A 535 -0.62 25.32 7.71
N ILE A 536 0.38 24.43 7.83
CA ILE A 536 0.38 23.14 7.13
C ILE A 536 -0.76 22.20 7.54
N LEU A 537 -1.31 22.35 8.76
CA LEU A 537 -2.44 21.57 9.28
C LEU A 537 -3.79 22.26 9.02
N GLY A 538 -3.81 23.39 8.32
CA GLY A 538 -5.03 24.16 8.09
C GLY A 538 -5.46 25.02 9.29
N VAL A 539 -4.61 25.21 10.30
CA VAL A 539 -4.86 26.11 11.42
C VAL A 539 -4.76 27.56 10.96
N ILE A 540 -5.77 28.37 11.30
CA ILE A 540 -5.81 29.80 10.93
C ILE A 540 -4.64 30.56 11.57
N ARG A 541 -3.97 31.41 10.78
CA ARG A 541 -2.94 32.34 11.27
C ARG A 541 -3.47 33.78 11.36
N PRO A 542 -3.08 34.57 12.38
CA PRO A 542 -2.44 34.13 13.60
C PRO A 542 -3.45 33.62 14.64
N GLN A 543 -3.04 32.68 15.49
CA GLN A 543 -3.83 32.31 16.69
C GLN A 543 -3.59 33.29 17.86
N GLY A 544 -2.41 33.91 17.90
CA GLY A 544 -2.05 34.96 18.84
C GLY A 544 -1.99 36.36 18.20
N PRO A 545 -1.35 37.34 18.86
CA PRO A 545 -1.12 38.68 18.31
C PRO A 545 -0.33 38.72 16.99
N ARG A 546 0.48 37.69 16.67
CA ARG A 546 1.30 37.62 15.45
C ARG A 546 1.38 36.19 14.92
N HIS A 547 1.83 36.02 13.68
CA HIS A 547 2.03 34.67 13.14
C HIS A 547 3.17 33.98 13.88
N ASP A 548 3.15 32.65 13.91
CA ASP A 548 4.29 31.88 14.39
C ASP A 548 5.33 31.70 13.29
N ILE A 549 6.60 31.55 13.71
CA ILE A 549 7.69 31.21 12.80
C ILE A 549 7.67 29.68 12.59
N GLY A 550 7.76 29.24 11.33
CA GLY A 550 7.75 27.84 10.93
C GLY A 550 6.48 27.43 10.17
N ALA A 551 6.43 26.14 9.83
CA ALA A 551 5.32 25.52 9.08
C ALA A 551 4.01 25.42 9.87
N TYR A 552 4.09 25.40 11.20
CA TYR A 552 2.96 25.27 12.12
C TYR A 552 2.58 26.59 12.79
N GLU A 553 1.32 26.69 13.20
CA GLU A 553 0.76 27.72 14.07
C GLU A 553 0.22 27.08 15.35
N TYR A 554 0.68 27.56 16.50
CA TYR A 554 0.27 27.06 17.80
C TYR A 554 -1.15 27.52 18.15
N ALA A 555 -2.09 26.58 18.26
CA ALA A 555 -3.46 26.84 18.73
C ALA A 555 -3.67 26.31 20.15
N SER A 556 -4.03 27.18 21.11
CA SER A 556 -4.35 26.75 22.48
C SER A 556 -5.65 25.95 22.52
N GLY A 557 -5.60 24.68 22.92
CA GLY A 557 -6.79 23.83 23.11
C GLY A 557 -7.04 22.79 22.01
N GLN A 558 -6.19 22.72 20.98
CA GLN A 558 -6.01 21.48 20.23
C GLN A 558 -5.26 20.53 21.17
N GLY A 559 -5.86 19.38 21.50
CA GLY A 559 -5.11 18.33 22.18
C GLY A 559 -3.86 18.04 21.34
N LEU A 560 -2.72 17.80 21.98
CA LEU A 560 -1.58 17.17 21.32
C LEU A 560 -1.97 15.71 21.03
N GLU A 561 -3.01 15.49 20.23
CA GLU A 561 -3.20 14.20 19.61
C GLU A 561 -2.02 14.05 18.65
N PHE A 562 -1.28 12.96 18.85
CA PHE A 562 -0.34 12.42 17.88
C PHE A 562 -1.17 12.06 16.64
N GLN A 563 -1.46 13.04 15.78
CA GLN A 563 -1.61 12.74 14.38
C GLN A 563 -0.20 12.41 13.93
N ALA A 564 0.06 11.14 13.60
CA ALA A 564 1.30 10.73 12.97
C ALA A 564 1.45 11.58 11.71
N ASP A 565 2.26 12.62 11.82
CA ASP A 565 2.38 13.68 10.83
C ASP A 565 3.23 13.09 9.71
N PHE A 566 2.55 12.55 8.70
CA PHE A 566 3.11 11.85 7.56
C PHE A 566 3.86 10.56 7.92
N ASP A 567 3.13 9.45 7.90
CA ASP A 567 3.68 8.09 7.97
C ASP A 567 4.81 7.91 6.94
N LEU A 568 6.07 7.99 7.40
CA LEU A 568 7.27 7.66 6.63
C LEU A 568 7.49 6.15 6.57
N ASP A 569 6.65 5.37 7.25
CA ASP A 569 6.77 3.93 7.32
C ASP A 569 6.09 3.28 6.10
N TYR A 570 6.91 2.67 5.25
CA TYR A 570 6.44 1.69 4.28
C TYR A 570 7.14 0.37 4.53
N SER A 571 6.55 -0.44 5.41
CA SER A 571 6.64 -1.88 5.26
C SER A 571 5.86 -2.27 3.99
N TYR A 572 6.60 -2.53 2.92
CA TYR A 572 6.02 -2.93 1.63
C TYR A 572 5.17 -4.18 1.79
N THR A 573 3.85 -4.00 1.78
CA THR A 573 2.87 -5.02 1.41
C THR A 573 2.20 -4.56 0.12
N ALA A 574 2.30 -5.39 -0.91
CA ALA A 574 1.66 -5.20 -2.21
C ALA A 574 0.15 -4.91 -2.06
N PRO A 575 -0.50 -4.22 -3.03
CA PRO A 575 -1.82 -3.61 -2.85
C PRO A 575 -2.90 -4.56 -2.35
N ALA A 576 -3.75 -4.01 -1.49
CA ALA A 576 -4.90 -4.64 -0.86
C ALA A 576 -5.71 -5.54 -1.83
N LEU A 577 -5.55 -6.86 -1.66
CA LEU A 577 -6.73 -7.73 -1.64
C LEU A 577 -7.42 -7.42 -0.31
N THR A 578 -8.67 -6.94 -0.36
CA THR A 578 -9.55 -6.97 0.82
C THR A 578 -9.54 -8.39 1.38
N GLN A 579 -9.06 -8.53 2.61
CA GLN A 579 -8.84 -9.80 3.28
C GLN A 579 -10.15 -10.62 3.31
N SER A 580 -10.28 -11.58 2.41
CA SER A 580 -10.67 -12.90 2.90
C SER A 580 -9.52 -13.34 3.80
N PHE A 581 -9.75 -13.54 5.10
CA PHE A 581 -8.75 -14.10 6.02
C PHE A 581 -8.31 -15.49 5.51
N ALA A 582 -7.36 -15.51 4.59
CA ALA A 582 -6.64 -16.69 4.16
C ALA A 582 -5.59 -16.96 5.23
N ALA A 583 -5.61 -18.19 5.74
CA ALA A 583 -4.64 -18.69 6.70
C ALA A 583 -3.21 -18.31 6.28
N SER A 584 -2.55 -17.45 7.05
CA SER A 584 -1.11 -17.23 6.92
C SER A 584 -0.41 -18.55 7.27
N THR A 585 0.25 -19.18 6.30
CA THR A 585 1.31 -20.15 6.59
C THR A 585 2.47 -19.38 7.18
N GLN A 586 2.64 -19.44 8.50
CA GLN A 586 3.85 -19.01 9.18
C GLN A 586 4.79 -20.22 9.28
N SER A 587 6.01 -20.06 8.78
CA SER A 587 7.10 -21.02 9.02
C SER A 587 7.81 -20.60 10.29
N CYS A 588 8.11 -21.55 11.16
CA CYS A 588 8.95 -21.32 12.32
C CYS A 588 10.14 -22.26 12.23
N ASP A 589 11.33 -21.72 12.46
CA ASP A 589 12.56 -22.47 12.29
C ASP A 589 13.13 -22.86 13.67
N VAL A 590 13.38 -24.15 13.85
CA VAL A 590 14.13 -24.66 15.01
C VAL A 590 15.50 -25.09 14.50
N THR A 591 16.54 -24.45 15.02
CA THR A 591 17.91 -24.71 14.61
C THR A 591 18.55 -25.74 15.53
N TRP A 592 19.02 -26.81 14.91
CA TRP A 592 19.84 -27.81 15.56
C TRP A 592 21.31 -27.52 15.26
N TRP A 593 22.20 -27.77 16.21
CA TRP A 593 23.62 -27.67 15.92
C TRP A 593 24.41 -28.82 16.53
N LEU A 594 25.41 -29.27 15.77
CA LEU A 594 26.36 -30.31 16.17
C LEU A 594 27.75 -29.69 16.29
N GLY A 595 28.32 -29.77 17.49
CA GLY A 595 29.70 -29.39 17.77
C GLY A 595 30.53 -30.61 18.16
N LEU A 596 31.70 -30.77 17.56
CA LEU A 596 32.63 -31.85 17.92
C LEU A 596 33.86 -31.28 18.63
N THR A 597 34.27 -31.88 19.75
CA THR A 597 35.42 -31.42 20.54
C THR A 597 36.47 -32.52 20.69
N ASN A 598 37.75 -32.14 20.76
CA ASN A 598 38.86 -33.06 21.02
C ASN A 598 39.77 -32.45 22.09
N SER A 599 40.19 -33.24 23.06
CA SER A 599 41.12 -32.84 24.13
C SER A 599 42.61 -32.96 23.74
N SER A 600 42.93 -33.42 22.53
CA SER A 600 44.29 -33.61 22.01
C SER A 600 44.69 -32.51 21.02
N SER A 601 45.79 -31.81 21.29
CA SER A 601 46.31 -30.73 20.45
C SER A 601 47.08 -31.20 19.20
N THR A 602 47.08 -32.49 18.87
CA THR A 602 47.88 -33.05 17.77
C THR A 602 47.19 -34.24 17.11
N THR A 603 46.35 -34.02 16.09
CA THR A 603 46.17 -34.85 14.86
C THR A 603 44.92 -34.43 14.08
N ASP A 604 45.01 -34.50 12.75
CA ASP A 604 43.92 -34.26 11.81
C ASP A 604 42.81 -35.32 11.93
N TRP A 605 41.56 -34.89 11.74
CA TRP A 605 40.33 -35.64 12.01
C TRP A 605 39.91 -36.49 10.81
N ILE A 606 39.29 -37.65 11.04
CA ILE A 606 38.39 -38.30 10.06
C ILE A 606 37.16 -38.86 10.80
N ILE A 607 36.02 -38.21 10.60
CA ILE A 607 34.68 -38.76 10.87
C ILE A 607 34.08 -39.04 9.50
N ASP A 608 33.69 -40.29 9.26
CA ASP A 608 33.40 -40.79 7.91
C ASP A 608 32.04 -40.32 7.37
N SER A 609 31.05 -40.15 8.26
CA SER A 609 29.74 -39.61 7.91
C SER A 609 29.00 -39.14 9.16
N VAL A 610 28.15 -38.13 8.96
CA VAL A 610 27.09 -37.72 9.88
C VAL A 610 25.81 -37.68 9.08
N THR A 611 24.92 -38.64 9.31
CA THR A 611 23.58 -38.69 8.69
C THR A 611 22.54 -38.22 9.69
N PHE A 612 21.63 -37.36 9.22
CA PHE A 612 20.43 -36.95 9.92
C PHE A 612 19.25 -37.68 9.30
N GLU A 613 18.73 -38.70 9.98
CA GLU A 613 17.48 -39.35 9.57
C GLU A 613 16.32 -38.74 10.34
N THR A 614 15.39 -38.10 9.61
CA THR A 614 14.09 -37.67 10.17
C THR A 614 13.05 -38.77 9.89
N PRO A 615 12.19 -39.13 10.87
CA PRO A 615 11.17 -40.13 10.65
C PRO A 615 10.07 -39.57 9.74
N ASN A 616 9.80 -40.27 8.63
CA ASN A 616 8.74 -39.98 7.65
C ASN A 616 7.30 -40.12 8.20
N THR A 617 7.10 -40.16 9.51
CA THR A 617 5.78 -40.28 10.14
C THR A 617 5.72 -39.45 11.41
N LEU A 618 5.24 -38.21 11.29
CA LEU A 618 4.70 -37.46 12.42
C LEU A 618 3.34 -38.07 12.80
N GLY A 619 3.16 -38.37 14.09
CA GLY A 619 1.90 -38.89 14.62
C GLY A 619 0.74 -37.91 14.39
N HIS A 620 -0.46 -38.44 14.17
CA HIS A 620 -1.68 -37.64 14.07
C HIS A 620 -1.88 -36.81 15.34
N PHE A 621 -1.81 -35.48 15.23
CA PHE A 621 -2.18 -34.56 16.31
C PHE A 621 -3.69 -34.66 16.55
N PHE A 622 -4.09 -35.12 17.74
CA PHE A 622 -5.48 -35.11 18.17
C PHE A 622 -5.72 -33.89 19.08
N PRO A 623 -6.76 -33.08 18.83
CA PRO A 623 -7.19 -32.09 19.82
C PRO A 623 -7.67 -32.81 21.09
N SER A 624 -7.37 -32.23 22.26
CA SER A 624 -7.73 -32.76 23.58
C SER A 624 -9.22 -32.64 23.94
N ASP A 625 -10.05 -32.05 23.05
CA ASP A 625 -11.49 -31.89 23.25
C ASP A 625 -12.32 -32.72 22.22
N PRO A 626 -13.05 -33.77 22.65
CA PRO A 626 -13.86 -34.60 21.76
C PRO A 626 -15.20 -33.98 21.31
N THR A 627 -15.54 -32.75 21.73
CA THR A 627 -16.87 -32.17 21.50
C THR A 627 -17.03 -31.39 20.18
N ILE A 628 -15.93 -31.17 19.44
CA ILE A 628 -15.95 -30.44 18.18
C ILE A 628 -16.17 -31.41 17.01
N SER A 629 -17.42 -31.82 16.78
CA SER A 629 -17.78 -32.59 15.58
C SER A 629 -18.06 -31.65 14.41
N GLY A 630 -17.10 -31.47 13.50
CA GLY A 630 -17.38 -30.71 12.26
C GLY A 630 -16.25 -30.56 11.27
N ASN A 631 -15.03 -30.26 11.70
CA ASN A 631 -13.95 -29.90 10.79
C ASN A 631 -12.76 -30.85 10.92
N GLN A 632 -12.44 -31.57 9.85
CA GLN A 632 -11.18 -32.32 9.73
C GLN A 632 -10.04 -31.32 9.49
N TYR A 633 -9.19 -31.10 10.50
CA TYR A 633 -7.93 -30.38 10.31
C TYR A 633 -6.94 -31.29 9.57
N ILE A 634 -6.58 -30.92 8.35
CA ILE A 634 -5.57 -31.62 7.55
C ILE A 634 -4.24 -30.88 7.75
N TRP A 635 -3.31 -31.50 8.45
CA TRP A 635 -1.91 -31.06 8.53
C TRP A 635 -1.21 -31.54 7.26
N SER A 636 -0.85 -30.65 6.33
CA SER A 636 -0.23 -31.06 5.06
C SER A 636 1.25 -30.69 4.98
N ASN A 637 2.08 -31.74 4.82
CA ASN A 637 3.42 -31.83 4.23
C ASN A 637 4.54 -30.90 4.76
N LEU A 638 5.33 -31.46 5.67
CA LEU A 638 6.68 -31.00 5.99
C LEU A 638 7.63 -31.32 4.81
N THR A 639 8.34 -30.33 4.28
CA THR A 639 9.37 -30.53 3.24
C THR A 639 10.73 -30.19 3.83
N VAL A 640 11.60 -31.18 4.00
CA VAL A 640 12.98 -30.98 4.46
C VAL A 640 13.86 -30.62 3.26
N SER A 641 14.55 -29.48 3.31
CA SER A 641 15.53 -29.08 2.31
C SER A 641 16.89 -29.72 2.60
N GLU A 642 17.30 -30.64 1.71
CA GLU A 642 18.67 -31.14 1.48
C GLU A 642 19.30 -32.16 2.47
N GLU A 643 19.63 -33.34 1.94
CA GLU A 643 20.67 -34.22 2.50
C GLU A 643 22.05 -33.61 2.20
N THR A 644 22.88 -33.35 3.23
CA THR A 644 24.29 -32.96 3.02
C THR A 644 25.25 -33.91 3.71
N GLU A 645 26.05 -34.64 2.90
CA GLU A 645 27.28 -35.31 3.35
C GLU A 645 28.43 -34.29 3.56
N LEU A 646 29.33 -34.56 4.50
CA LEU A 646 30.47 -33.68 4.86
C LEU A 646 31.81 -34.30 4.42
N GLU A 647 32.68 -33.54 3.75
CA GLU A 647 34.09 -33.89 3.53
C GLU A 647 35.01 -33.23 4.58
N ALA A 648 35.99 -34.00 5.09
CA ALA A 648 36.79 -33.66 6.27
C ALA A 648 38.04 -32.82 5.96
N THR A 649 38.25 -31.68 6.64
CA THR A 649 39.59 -31.06 6.89
C THR A 649 39.58 -29.84 7.85
N GLN A 650 38.78 -29.81 8.94
CA GLN A 650 38.89 -28.74 9.95
C GLN A 650 38.82 -29.23 11.40
N THR A 651 39.56 -28.56 12.29
CA THR A 651 39.79 -28.92 13.70
C THR A 651 38.67 -28.52 14.66
N THR A 652 37.62 -27.85 14.18
CA THR A 652 36.36 -27.62 14.90
C THR A 652 35.28 -27.44 13.84
N VAL A 653 34.39 -28.41 13.69
CA VAL A 653 33.22 -28.27 12.81
C VAL A 653 32.03 -27.99 13.72
N LYS A 654 31.53 -26.75 13.69
CA LYS A 654 30.17 -26.43 14.10
C LYS A 654 29.35 -26.41 12.81
N LYS A 655 28.45 -27.36 12.63
CA LYS A 655 27.48 -27.31 11.53
C LYS A 655 26.10 -27.12 12.14
N ASP A 656 25.50 -25.99 11.82
CA ASP A 656 24.13 -25.66 12.16
C ASP A 656 23.25 -26.30 11.07
N VAL A 657 22.26 -27.09 11.49
CA VAL A 657 21.26 -27.76 10.65
C VAL A 657 19.92 -27.15 11.00
N GLU A 658 19.39 -26.35 10.08
CA GLU A 658 18.08 -25.72 10.20
C GLU A 658 17.02 -26.70 9.70
N ILE A 659 16.01 -26.98 10.52
CA ILE A 659 14.87 -27.81 10.13
C ILE A 659 13.63 -26.91 10.13
N PRO A 660 13.22 -26.39 8.97
CA PRO A 660 12.02 -25.56 8.88
C PRO A 660 10.76 -26.43 9.04
N PHE A 661 9.79 -25.95 9.81
CA PHE A 661 8.43 -26.51 9.78
C PHE A 661 7.38 -25.41 9.62
N SER A 662 6.31 -25.73 8.90
CA SER A 662 5.19 -24.80 8.66
C SER A 662 3.95 -25.23 9.44
N VAL A 663 3.33 -24.28 10.14
CA VAL A 663 2.05 -24.47 10.84
C VAL A 663 0.99 -23.63 10.15
N THR A 664 -0.15 -24.23 9.79
CA THR A 664 -1.28 -23.51 9.19
C THR A 664 -2.39 -23.34 10.22
N ARG A 665 -2.74 -22.09 10.59
CA ARG A 665 -3.86 -21.77 11.48
C ARG A 665 -5.17 -21.66 10.70
N ALA A 666 -6.24 -22.31 11.16
CA ALA A 666 -7.61 -21.99 10.73
C ALA A 666 -8.28 -21.12 11.81
N TYR A 667 -8.85 -19.98 11.42
CA TYR A 667 -9.37 -18.97 12.34
C TYR A 667 -10.72 -19.40 12.94
N GLU A 668 -10.78 -19.59 14.26
CA GLU A 668 -11.96 -19.41 15.11
C GLU A 668 -11.55 -19.45 16.61
N GLY A 669 -11.51 -18.29 17.26
CA GLY A 669 -11.83 -18.01 18.68
C GLY A 669 -11.29 -18.83 19.87
N ASN A 670 -10.60 -19.96 19.72
CA ASN A 670 -10.23 -20.84 20.84
C ASN A 670 -8.73 -21.15 20.90
N ALA A 671 -8.23 -21.34 22.13
CA ALA A 671 -6.86 -21.77 22.39
C ALA A 671 -6.58 -23.15 21.77
N ILE A 672 -5.49 -23.25 21.01
CA ILE A 672 -5.01 -24.50 20.42
C ILE A 672 -3.77 -24.92 21.22
N THR A 673 -3.83 -26.08 21.88
CA THR A 673 -2.66 -26.74 22.51
C THR A 673 -2.38 -28.04 21.78
N GLY A 674 -1.14 -28.25 21.33
CA GLY A 674 -0.73 -29.49 20.68
C GLY A 674 0.72 -29.85 21.02
N SER A 675 0.97 -31.10 21.40
CA SER A 675 2.31 -31.64 21.70
C SER A 675 2.74 -32.61 20.61
N GLY A 676 3.95 -32.47 20.07
CA GLY A 676 4.54 -33.39 19.08
C GLY A 676 5.93 -33.87 19.49
N GLU A 677 6.23 -35.15 19.28
CA GLU A 677 7.57 -35.71 19.50
C GLU A 677 8.30 -35.77 18.15
N MET A 678 9.44 -35.09 18.04
CA MET A 678 10.38 -35.24 16.93
C MET A 678 11.52 -36.14 17.37
N THR A 679 11.87 -37.12 16.53
CA THR A 679 13.06 -37.95 16.75
C THR A 679 14.06 -37.66 15.64
N THR A 680 15.30 -37.34 16.00
CA THR A 680 16.40 -37.15 15.05
C THR A 680 17.52 -38.09 15.45
N THR A 681 18.03 -38.85 14.47
CA THR A 681 19.18 -39.72 14.70
C THR A 681 20.43 -39.12 14.08
N VAL A 682 21.49 -39.00 14.87
CA VAL A 682 22.83 -38.56 14.45
C VAL A 682 23.78 -39.75 14.59
N THR A 683 24.40 -40.16 13.49
CA THR A 683 25.39 -41.26 13.53
C THR A 683 26.79 -40.70 13.42
N VAL A 684 27.71 -41.13 14.29
CA VAL A 684 29.13 -40.75 14.26
C VAL A 684 29.98 -42.02 14.23
N THR A 685 30.81 -42.18 13.20
CA THR A 685 31.73 -43.33 13.09
C THR A 685 33.18 -42.89 13.32
N PRO A 686 33.79 -43.21 14.49
CA PRO A 686 35.17 -42.80 14.78
C PRO A 686 36.20 -43.68 14.06
N GLN A 687 37.18 -43.05 13.41
CA GLN A 687 38.33 -43.73 12.80
C GLN A 687 39.49 -43.99 13.78
N ALA A 688 40.40 -44.88 13.41
CA ALA A 688 41.55 -45.27 14.23
C ALA A 688 42.53 -44.10 14.44
N GLY A 689 42.92 -43.84 15.69
CA GLY A 689 43.92 -42.81 16.05
C GLY A 689 43.47 -41.77 17.08
N LEU A 690 42.17 -41.69 17.37
CA LEU A 690 41.63 -40.83 18.42
C LEU A 690 41.80 -41.49 19.80
N ALA A 691 42.29 -40.74 20.80
CA ALA A 691 42.45 -41.22 22.19
C ALA A 691 41.20 -40.95 23.06
N SER A 692 40.50 -39.86 22.75
CA SER A 692 39.19 -39.47 23.31
C SER A 692 38.56 -38.44 22.37
N PHE A 693 37.23 -38.35 22.34
CA PHE A 693 36.52 -37.29 21.61
C PHE A 693 35.24 -36.92 22.34
N GLY A 694 34.78 -35.68 22.11
CA GLY A 694 33.56 -35.14 22.65
C GLY A 694 32.55 -34.83 21.55
N VAL A 695 31.28 -35.10 21.83
CA VAL A 695 30.14 -34.72 20.98
C VAL A 695 29.25 -33.78 21.77
N LYS A 696 29.03 -32.58 21.25
CA LYS A 696 28.07 -31.60 21.75
C LYS A 696 26.92 -31.51 20.78
N ILE A 697 25.70 -31.67 21.27
CA ILE A 697 24.49 -31.45 20.48
C ILE A 697 23.63 -30.46 21.22
N GLY A 698 23.25 -29.38 20.52
CA GLY A 698 22.37 -28.36 21.07
C GLY A 698 21.17 -28.11 20.17
N ILE A 699 20.08 -27.68 20.81
CA ILE A 699 18.88 -27.17 20.16
C ILE A 699 18.66 -25.73 20.63
N ALA A 700 18.43 -24.84 19.69
CA ALA A 700 18.09 -23.44 19.97
C ALA A 700 16.86 -23.06 19.14
N PRO A 701 15.90 -22.32 19.70
CA PRO A 701 14.94 -21.62 18.87
C PRO A 701 15.70 -20.56 18.05
N ALA A 702 15.47 -20.47 16.74
CA ALA A 702 15.99 -19.37 15.96
C ALA A 702 15.16 -18.12 16.28
N TRP A 703 15.64 -17.26 17.18
CA TRP A 703 15.01 -15.98 17.43
C TRP A 703 15.62 -14.93 16.50
N THR A 704 14.80 -14.29 15.68
CA THR A 704 15.10 -12.94 15.21
C THR A 704 14.27 -11.94 16.02
N GLU A 705 14.76 -10.72 16.25
CA GLU A 705 13.98 -9.68 16.96
C GLU A 705 12.62 -9.38 16.28
N ALA A 706 12.46 -9.77 15.01
CA ALA A 706 11.21 -9.67 14.25
C ALA A 706 10.09 -10.61 14.74
N ASP A 707 10.40 -11.65 15.52
CA ASP A 707 9.42 -12.70 15.90
C ASP A 707 8.63 -12.37 17.18
N TRP A 708 8.99 -11.31 17.92
CA TRP A 708 8.35 -10.92 19.18
C TRP A 708 6.96 -10.28 18.99
N TRP A 709 6.65 -9.77 17.80
CA TRP A 709 5.49 -8.89 17.59
C TRP A 709 4.22 -9.59 17.06
N ASN A 710 4.28 -10.89 16.70
CA ASN A 710 3.19 -11.56 15.97
C ASN A 710 2.40 -12.62 16.76
N GLY A 711 2.56 -12.71 18.08
CA GLY A 711 1.62 -13.42 18.97
C GLY A 711 1.55 -14.95 18.81
N LEU A 712 2.51 -15.59 18.14
CA LEU A 712 2.67 -17.05 18.11
C LEU A 712 3.81 -17.46 19.05
N TYR A 713 3.47 -18.04 20.20
CA TYR A 713 4.45 -18.60 21.12
C TYR A 713 4.70 -20.06 20.72
N ILE A 714 5.91 -20.41 20.28
CA ILE A 714 6.33 -21.81 20.33
C ILE A 714 6.72 -22.07 21.78
N GLY A 715 6.01 -22.98 22.42
CA GLY A 715 6.29 -23.34 23.80
C GLY A 715 7.71 -23.86 23.93
N THR A 716 8.26 -23.63 25.10
CA THR A 716 9.53 -24.17 25.58
C THR A 716 9.78 -25.58 25.06
N VAL A 717 11.01 -25.88 24.62
CA VAL A 717 11.46 -27.27 24.46
C VAL A 717 11.45 -27.90 25.86
N GLU A 718 10.35 -28.55 26.26
CA GLU A 718 10.19 -29.00 27.64
C GLU A 718 11.04 -30.24 27.96
N HIS A 719 11.33 -31.07 26.95
CA HIS A 719 12.15 -32.26 27.11
C HIS A 719 12.98 -32.56 25.85
N LEU A 720 14.30 -32.40 25.99
CA LEU A 720 15.30 -33.01 25.12
C LEU A 720 15.82 -34.27 25.82
N SER A 721 15.69 -35.43 25.20
CA SER A 721 16.33 -36.67 25.67
C SER A 721 17.20 -37.25 24.58
N ALA A 722 18.35 -37.81 24.95
CA ALA A 722 19.28 -38.39 24.00
C ALA A 722 19.75 -39.77 24.48
N GLU A 723 19.48 -40.78 23.65
CA GLU A 723 19.96 -42.15 23.87
C GLU A 723 21.18 -42.41 22.98
N VAL A 724 22.26 -42.89 23.58
CA VAL A 724 23.47 -43.30 22.85
C VAL A 724 23.48 -44.82 22.77
N THR A 725 23.40 -45.36 21.55
CA THR A 725 23.57 -46.79 21.29
C THR A 725 24.91 -47.04 20.60
N GLY A 726 25.75 -47.86 21.24
CA GLY A 726 27.11 -48.17 20.83
C GLY A 726 27.92 -48.66 22.02
N ASN A 727 28.91 -49.51 21.82
CA ASN A 727 29.70 -50.13 22.89
C ASN A 727 30.70 -49.10 23.47
N THR A 728 30.23 -48.20 24.33
CA THR A 728 31.00 -47.06 24.83
C THR A 728 30.83 -46.87 26.33
N THR A 729 31.82 -46.25 26.97
CA THR A 729 31.71 -45.70 28.34
C THR A 729 32.04 -44.21 28.27
N GLY A 730 31.01 -43.37 28.40
CA GLY A 730 31.13 -41.91 28.39
C GLY A 730 30.38 -41.29 29.56
N GLN A 731 30.82 -40.11 30.01
CA GLN A 731 30.06 -39.30 30.97
C GLN A 731 29.27 -38.23 30.21
N LEU A 732 27.97 -38.16 30.50
CA LEU A 732 27.08 -37.12 30.01
C LEU A 732 27.16 -35.90 30.93
N GLN A 733 27.41 -34.73 30.36
CA GLN A 733 27.21 -33.45 31.01
C GLN A 733 26.05 -32.73 30.33
N HIS A 734 25.07 -32.30 31.14
CA HIS A 734 23.87 -31.60 30.66
C HIS A 734 23.90 -30.15 31.12
N ARG A 735 23.58 -29.23 30.23
CA ARG A 735 23.44 -27.80 30.54
C ARG A 735 22.10 -27.29 30.05
N ASP A 736 21.21 -27.00 30.99
CA ASP A 736 19.89 -26.42 30.74
C ASP A 736 19.89 -24.91 30.96
N THR A 737 19.40 -24.17 29.95
CA THR A 737 18.92 -22.80 30.11
C THR A 737 17.58 -22.65 29.38
N PRO A 738 16.73 -21.67 29.73
CA PRO A 738 15.45 -21.45 29.05
C PRO A 738 15.57 -21.20 27.53
N GLU A 739 16.74 -20.74 27.08
CA GLU A 739 17.01 -20.30 25.70
C GLU A 739 17.84 -21.33 24.89
N LEU A 740 18.42 -22.34 25.55
CA LEU A 740 19.33 -23.32 24.93
C LEU A 740 19.40 -24.60 25.79
N GLN A 741 19.15 -25.76 25.18
CA GLN A 741 19.43 -27.07 25.77
C GLN A 741 20.60 -27.75 25.04
N GLU A 742 21.67 -28.07 25.78
CA GLU A 742 22.89 -28.69 25.25
C GLU A 742 23.24 -29.98 26.00
N TYR A 743 23.50 -31.04 25.25
CA TYR A 743 24.08 -32.28 25.76
C TYR A 743 25.51 -32.46 25.24
N GLU A 744 26.43 -32.73 26.17
CA GLU A 744 27.81 -33.06 25.84
C GLU A 744 28.17 -34.47 26.35
N TRP A 745 28.70 -35.29 25.45
CA TRP A 745 29.28 -36.60 25.78
C TRP A 745 30.78 -36.57 25.57
N GLN A 746 31.52 -37.04 26.56
CA GLN A 746 32.96 -37.25 26.45
C GLN A 746 33.25 -38.76 26.46
N PHE A 747 33.85 -39.26 25.38
CA PHE A 747 34.15 -40.68 25.18
C PHE A 747 35.63 -40.96 25.41
N SER A 748 35.92 -41.84 26.37
CA SER A 748 37.28 -42.30 26.70
C SER A 748 37.57 -43.76 26.29
N SER A 749 36.55 -44.52 25.84
CA SER A 749 36.71 -45.83 25.18
C SER A 749 35.54 -46.13 24.23
N TYR A 750 35.85 -46.68 23.05
CA TYR A 750 34.90 -47.00 21.98
C TYR A 750 35.51 -48.01 20.98
N ASP A 751 34.66 -48.76 20.27
CA ASP A 751 35.08 -49.69 19.23
C ASP A 751 35.29 -48.97 17.89
N PHE A 752 36.52 -49.02 17.35
CA PHE A 752 36.87 -48.35 16.09
C PHE A 752 36.05 -48.88 14.90
N GLY A 753 35.59 -47.97 14.04
CA GLY A 753 34.83 -48.31 12.83
C GLY A 753 33.42 -48.84 13.08
N GLN A 754 32.93 -48.82 14.33
CA GLN A 754 31.53 -49.05 14.65
C GLN A 754 30.79 -47.71 14.80
N PRO A 755 29.60 -47.55 14.19
CA PRO A 755 28.83 -46.32 14.33
C PRO A 755 28.34 -46.17 15.78
N ILE A 756 28.49 -44.96 16.31
CA ILE A 756 27.86 -44.51 17.55
C ILE A 756 26.63 -43.70 17.15
N VAL A 757 25.46 -44.18 17.54
CA VAL A 757 24.19 -43.58 17.15
C VAL A 757 23.64 -42.80 18.34
N PHE A 758 23.41 -41.51 18.14
CA PHE A 758 22.74 -40.61 19.06
C PHE A 758 21.30 -40.44 18.57
N THR A 759 20.35 -41.01 19.31
CA THR A 759 18.92 -40.80 19.05
C THR A 759 18.44 -39.69 19.95
N ILE A 760 18.08 -38.56 19.36
CA ILE A 760 17.60 -37.38 20.07
C ILE A 760 16.09 -37.33 19.91
N ARG A 761 15.37 -37.23 21.01
CA ARG A 761 13.93 -37.03 21.03
C ARG A 761 13.64 -35.67 21.65
N THR A 762 12.90 -34.86 20.93
CA THR A 762 12.45 -33.55 21.36
C THR A 762 10.94 -33.55 21.41
N GLN A 763 10.38 -33.25 22.58
CA GLN A 763 8.98 -32.89 22.67
C GLN A 763 8.85 -31.38 22.42
N VAL A 764 8.10 -31.01 21.39
CA VAL A 764 7.74 -29.62 21.09
C VAL A 764 6.29 -29.44 21.48
N ASP A 765 6.06 -28.59 22.48
CA ASP A 765 4.72 -28.21 22.91
C ASP A 765 4.37 -26.87 22.26
N LEU A 766 3.38 -26.88 21.39
CA LEU A 766 2.78 -25.67 20.86
C LEU A 766 1.66 -25.27 21.82
N SER A 767 1.90 -24.20 22.58
CA SER A 767 0.89 -23.57 23.41
C SER A 767 0.71 -22.13 22.95
N VAL A 768 -0.51 -21.76 22.57
CA VAL A 768 -0.89 -20.35 22.55
C VAL A 768 -1.35 -20.04 23.97
N PRO A 769 -0.60 -19.29 24.79
CA PRO A 769 -0.98 -19.07 26.17
C PRO A 769 -2.29 -18.29 26.20
N THR A 770 -3.29 -18.79 26.91
CA THR A 770 -4.50 -18.03 27.27
C THR A 770 -4.21 -16.87 28.25
N ALA A 771 -2.95 -16.62 28.58
CA ALA A 771 -2.49 -15.65 29.57
C ALA A 771 -2.27 -14.22 29.03
N TYR A 772 -2.69 -13.90 27.81
CA TYR A 772 -2.69 -12.52 27.30
C TYR A 772 -4.08 -11.92 27.11
N LEU A 773 -5.11 -12.56 27.69
CA LEU A 773 -6.45 -11.97 27.88
C LEU A 773 -6.62 -11.51 29.33
N GLU A 774 -5.70 -10.67 29.82
CA GLU A 774 -5.95 -9.85 31.02
C GLU A 774 -5.96 -8.37 30.62
N PRO A 775 -6.92 -7.57 31.12
CA PRO A 775 -6.96 -6.14 30.82
C PRO A 775 -5.75 -5.46 31.46
N ARG A 776 -4.82 -4.97 30.63
CA ARG A 776 -3.75 -4.08 31.08
C ARG A 776 -4.36 -2.74 31.49
N VAL A 777 -4.26 -2.40 32.77
CA VAL A 777 -4.57 -1.05 33.26
C VAL A 777 -3.27 -0.26 33.24
N SER A 778 -3.15 0.68 32.31
CA SER A 778 -2.09 1.69 32.30
C SER A 778 -2.52 2.87 33.18
N ILE A 779 -1.70 3.23 34.17
CA ILE A 779 -1.87 4.46 34.96
C ILE A 779 -0.77 5.42 34.50
N SER A 780 -1.14 6.47 33.75
CA SER A 780 -0.18 7.48 33.31
C SER A 780 0.23 8.39 34.47
N GLY A 781 1.50 8.33 34.84
CA GLY A 781 2.08 9.21 35.86
C GLY A 781 3.52 8.86 36.13
N ASN A 782 4.41 9.19 35.19
CA ASN A 782 5.86 9.32 35.36
C ASN A 782 6.53 8.30 36.32
N ARG A 783 6.34 7.00 36.04
CA ARG A 783 7.13 5.81 36.43
C ARG A 783 6.26 4.58 36.18
N THR A 784 6.61 3.78 35.17
CA THR A 784 6.15 2.39 35.09
C THR A 784 6.71 1.63 36.29
N ALA A 785 5.82 1.14 37.15
CA ALA A 785 6.15 0.14 38.16
C ALA A 785 5.38 -1.13 37.79
N ASP A 786 6.12 -2.19 37.45
CA ASP A 786 5.56 -3.53 37.31
C ASP A 786 5.04 -3.99 38.68
N TYR A 787 3.72 -4.18 38.79
CA TYR A 787 3.14 -4.84 39.96
C TYR A 787 3.02 -6.34 39.66
N GLY A 788 3.87 -7.14 40.30
CA GLY A 788 3.82 -8.59 40.24
C GLY A 788 2.52 -9.16 40.82
N SER A 789 2.30 -10.46 40.59
CA SER A 789 1.12 -11.25 40.99
C SER A 789 0.78 -11.24 42.49
N GLU A 790 1.60 -10.61 43.32
CA GLU A 790 1.55 -10.57 44.78
C GLU A 790 0.50 -9.57 45.32
N ASN A 791 0.02 -8.64 44.49
CA ASN A 791 -0.87 -7.54 44.91
C ASN A 791 -2.36 -7.78 44.63
N TRP A 792 -2.72 -9.01 44.26
CA TRP A 792 -4.07 -9.41 43.89
C TRP A 792 -4.65 -10.42 44.90
N GLU A 793 -5.72 -10.04 45.60
CA GLU A 793 -6.46 -10.93 46.49
C GLU A 793 -7.91 -11.07 46.03
N ASN A 794 -8.34 -12.28 45.61
CA ASN A 794 -9.73 -12.60 45.25
C ASN A 794 -10.42 -11.57 44.34
N GLY A 795 -9.76 -11.14 43.25
CA GLY A 795 -10.33 -10.18 42.29
C GLY A 795 -10.36 -8.73 42.76
N THR A 796 -9.61 -8.40 43.83
CA THR A 796 -9.40 -7.04 44.31
C THR A 796 -7.92 -6.67 44.17
N LEU A 797 -7.64 -5.55 43.50
CA LEU A 797 -6.30 -4.97 43.42
C LEU A 797 -6.06 -4.08 44.64
N ILE A 798 -4.96 -4.32 45.34
CA ILE A 798 -4.54 -3.53 46.50
C ILE A 798 -3.41 -2.58 46.06
N LEU A 799 -3.65 -1.27 46.17
CA LEU A 799 -2.66 -0.25 45.82
C LEU A 799 -1.67 -0.02 46.98
N PRO A 800 -0.48 0.59 46.74
CA PRO A 800 0.56 0.81 47.76
C PRO A 800 0.12 1.61 49.00
N ASN A 801 -1.07 2.24 48.94
CA ASN A 801 -1.64 3.07 50.01
C ASN A 801 -2.77 2.34 50.79
N ASP A 802 -2.95 1.02 50.62
CA ASP A 802 -4.04 0.19 51.16
C ASP A 802 -5.44 0.46 50.57
N ASP A 803 -5.54 1.27 49.51
CA ASP A 803 -6.79 1.48 48.75
C ASP A 803 -7.15 0.26 47.90
N ARG A 804 -8.45 -0.04 47.77
CA ARG A 804 -8.97 -1.27 47.17
C ARG A 804 -9.80 -0.99 45.92
N VAL A 805 -9.51 -1.72 44.85
CA VAL A 805 -10.31 -1.71 43.60
C VAL A 805 -10.99 -3.06 43.42
N ILE A 806 -12.32 -3.10 43.46
CA ILE A 806 -13.14 -4.32 43.34
C ILE A 806 -13.75 -4.41 41.94
N ILE A 807 -13.59 -5.55 41.27
CA ILE A 807 -14.16 -5.82 39.94
C ILE A 807 -15.29 -6.87 40.07
N ASP A 808 -16.54 -6.47 39.84
CA ASP A 808 -17.68 -7.41 39.73
C ASP A 808 -18.03 -7.65 38.24
N SER A 809 -17.71 -8.85 37.77
CA SER A 809 -17.88 -9.27 36.38
C SER A 809 -19.32 -9.53 35.94
N SER A 810 -20.30 -9.43 36.85
CA SER A 810 -21.70 -9.75 36.55
C SER A 810 -22.59 -8.54 36.22
N ALA A 811 -22.12 -7.31 36.43
CA ALA A 811 -22.95 -6.10 36.32
C ALA A 811 -22.33 -4.92 35.54
N GLY A 812 -21.12 -5.03 35.00
CA GLY A 812 -20.50 -3.98 34.20
C GLY A 812 -20.36 -2.63 34.92
N LYS A 813 -20.21 -2.63 36.25
CA LYS A 813 -20.10 -1.42 37.08
C LYS A 813 -18.86 -1.48 37.96
N LEU A 814 -18.02 -0.44 37.88
CA LEU A 814 -16.86 -0.24 38.77
C LEU A 814 -17.28 0.67 39.92
N THR A 815 -16.96 0.31 41.17
CA THR A 815 -17.26 1.16 42.34
C THR A 815 -15.96 1.46 43.09
N LEU A 816 -15.58 2.73 43.18
CA LEU A 816 -14.44 3.22 43.97
C LEU A 816 -14.92 3.59 45.38
N ASP A 817 -14.26 3.07 46.40
CA ASP A 817 -14.50 3.46 47.81
C ASP A 817 -13.32 4.32 48.31
N GLY A 818 -13.35 5.63 47.99
CA GLY A 818 -12.31 6.58 48.40
C GLY A 818 -12.31 7.90 47.60
N TYR A 819 -11.83 8.99 48.21
CA TYR A 819 -11.96 10.37 47.70
C TYR A 819 -10.58 10.95 47.29
N LEU A 820 -10.28 11.11 45.99
CA LEU A 820 -9.17 11.96 45.49
C LEU A 820 -9.43 12.55 44.07
N PRO A 821 -8.84 13.72 43.72
CA PRO A 821 -9.33 14.63 42.67
C PRO A 821 -8.44 14.80 41.39
N TRP A 822 -7.55 13.86 41.02
CA TRP A 822 -6.59 14.10 39.92
C TRP A 822 -6.24 12.90 39.03
N TYR A 823 -7.15 11.95 38.79
CA TYR A 823 -6.91 10.87 37.80
C TYR A 823 -8.18 10.58 37.00
N GLU A 824 -8.05 10.47 35.68
CA GLU A 824 -9.12 10.12 34.74
C GLU A 824 -8.88 8.69 34.22
N LEU A 825 -9.93 7.86 34.20
CA LEU A 825 -9.89 6.42 33.89
C LEU A 825 -10.49 6.20 32.49
N ILE A 826 -9.72 5.69 31.53
CA ILE A 826 -10.20 5.35 30.18
C ILE A 826 -10.42 3.83 30.07
N LEU A 827 -11.64 3.41 29.71
CA LEU A 827 -12.01 2.03 29.38
C LEU A 827 -12.07 1.85 27.85
N PRO A 828 -11.82 0.64 27.29
CA PRO A 828 -12.05 0.38 25.87
C PRO A 828 -13.54 0.52 25.57
N HIS A 829 -13.87 1.48 24.71
CA HIS A 829 -15.24 1.80 24.30
C HIS A 829 -15.93 0.57 23.68
N PHE A 830 -16.99 0.09 24.34
CA PHE A 830 -18.17 -0.34 23.58
C PHE A 830 -18.75 0.92 22.95
N ALA A 831 -18.94 0.90 21.62
CA ALA A 831 -19.32 2.04 20.79
C ALA A 831 -20.35 2.97 21.47
N GLU A 832 -19.90 4.17 21.85
CA GLU A 832 -20.76 5.33 22.00
C GLU A 832 -21.23 5.76 20.59
N PRO A 833 -22.45 6.30 20.43
CA PRO A 833 -22.94 6.78 19.13
C PRO A 833 -21.99 7.85 18.57
N ILE A 834 -21.56 7.68 17.32
CA ILE A 834 -20.73 8.66 16.61
C ILE A 834 -21.56 9.95 16.47
N ASN A 835 -21.09 11.05 17.05
CA ASN A 835 -21.74 12.35 16.89
C ASN A 835 -21.66 12.75 15.41
N GLY A 836 -22.82 12.86 14.75
CA GLY A 836 -22.91 13.20 13.32
C GLY A 836 -23.38 12.05 12.43
N ASP A 837 -23.31 10.81 12.90
CA ASP A 837 -23.87 9.63 12.21
C ASP A 837 -25.39 9.57 12.44
N ALA A 838 -26.11 10.40 11.70
CA ALA A 838 -27.56 10.53 11.82
C ALA A 838 -28.30 9.28 11.33
N ASN A 839 -27.67 8.48 10.46
CA ASN A 839 -28.28 7.29 9.86
C ASN A 839 -27.88 5.97 10.57
N ASN A 840 -26.92 6.00 11.49
CA ASN A 840 -26.32 4.88 12.26
C ASN A 840 -25.64 3.81 11.40
N ASP A 841 -25.00 4.18 10.29
CA ASP A 841 -24.23 3.26 9.45
C ASP A 841 -22.76 3.12 9.89
N GLY A 842 -22.37 3.83 10.94
CA GLY A 842 -21.02 3.83 11.49
C GLY A 842 -20.07 4.81 10.80
N THR A 843 -20.58 5.65 9.90
CA THR A 843 -19.82 6.71 9.23
C THR A 843 -20.51 8.07 9.40
N THR A 844 -19.78 9.17 9.21
CA THR A 844 -20.37 10.52 9.18
C THR A 844 -20.10 11.11 7.81
N ASP A 845 -21.13 11.15 6.96
CA ASP A 845 -21.02 11.54 5.56
C ASP A 845 -22.14 12.50 5.11
N ILE A 846 -22.22 12.74 3.80
CA ILE A 846 -23.23 13.64 3.21
C ILE A 846 -24.67 13.05 3.33
N VAL A 847 -24.80 11.74 3.47
CA VAL A 847 -26.07 11.03 3.64
C VAL A 847 -26.64 11.31 5.03
N ASP A 848 -25.79 11.49 6.05
CA ASP A 848 -26.22 11.93 7.37
C ASP A 848 -26.76 13.35 7.40
N LEU A 849 -26.12 14.27 6.65
CA LEU A 849 -26.62 15.64 6.49
C LEU A 849 -27.99 15.67 5.83
N LEU A 850 -28.24 14.77 4.88
CA LEU A 850 -29.54 14.57 4.25
C LEU A 850 -30.57 14.07 5.27
N ALA A 851 -30.25 13.08 6.09
CA ALA A 851 -31.12 12.58 7.16
C ALA A 851 -31.42 13.66 8.23
N LEU A 852 -30.45 14.54 8.51
CA LEU A 852 -30.62 15.67 9.42
C LEU A 852 -31.51 16.77 8.82
N SER A 853 -31.38 17.03 7.51
CA SER A 853 -32.15 18.05 6.78
C SER A 853 -33.66 17.80 6.81
N GLU A 854 -34.07 16.52 6.83
CA GLU A 854 -35.48 16.13 6.87
C GLU A 854 -36.17 16.51 8.19
N ASN A 855 -35.39 16.69 9.27
CA ASN A 855 -35.89 17.03 10.61
C ASN A 855 -35.66 18.50 10.99
N TRP A 856 -35.00 19.29 10.14
CA TRP A 856 -34.50 20.63 10.49
C TRP A 856 -35.60 21.67 10.75
N LEU A 857 -36.77 21.52 10.10
CA LEU A 857 -37.87 22.49 10.18
C LEU A 857 -39.00 22.06 11.14
N THR A 858 -38.72 21.10 12.02
CA THR A 858 -39.73 20.60 12.97
C THR A 858 -39.90 21.58 14.15
N PRO A 859 -41.13 22.00 14.53
CA PRO A 859 -41.31 22.99 15.59
C PRO A 859 -40.79 22.55 16.97
N CYS A 860 -40.00 23.41 17.61
CA CYS A 860 -39.45 23.18 18.95
C CYS A 860 -40.53 23.17 20.04
N ASN A 861 -40.61 22.08 20.80
CA ASN A 861 -41.45 21.95 21.99
C ASN A 861 -40.59 21.89 23.26
N ALA A 862 -41.12 22.33 24.40
CA ALA A 862 -40.42 22.29 25.69
C ALA A 862 -40.05 20.85 26.06
N GLY A 863 -38.76 20.51 25.97
CA GLY A 863 -38.22 19.17 26.20
C GLY A 863 -37.40 18.60 25.05
N ASN A 864 -37.34 19.27 23.89
CA ASN A 864 -36.47 18.85 22.79
C ASN A 864 -35.06 19.45 22.94
N ASN A 865 -34.08 18.64 23.36
CA ASN A 865 -32.67 19.05 23.51
C ASN A 865 -32.04 19.52 22.19
N PHE A 866 -32.64 19.16 21.05
CA PHE A 866 -32.18 19.57 19.71
C PHE A 866 -32.16 21.10 19.52
N CYS A 867 -33.05 21.83 20.20
CA CYS A 867 -33.23 23.27 19.96
C CYS A 867 -32.26 24.17 20.74
N ASN A 868 -31.44 23.61 21.64
CA ASN A 868 -30.59 24.40 22.54
C ASN A 868 -29.17 24.64 21.99
N GLY A 869 -28.92 24.32 20.71
CA GLY A 869 -27.63 24.49 20.04
C GLY A 869 -27.69 24.57 18.50
N THR A 870 -28.89 24.81 17.92
CA THR A 870 -29.14 24.77 16.45
C THR A 870 -29.48 26.14 15.84
N ASP A 871 -29.53 27.21 16.64
CA ASP A 871 -29.62 28.61 16.21
C ASP A 871 -28.18 29.15 16.07
N PHE A 872 -27.53 28.84 14.96
CA PHE A 872 -26.11 29.10 14.73
C PHE A 872 -25.85 30.58 14.42
N ASP A 873 -26.79 31.27 13.79
CA ASP A 873 -26.68 32.70 13.53
C ASP A 873 -27.15 33.58 14.71
N HIS A 874 -27.65 32.95 15.78
CA HIS A 874 -28.11 33.54 17.04
C HIS A 874 -29.24 34.57 16.86
N ASN A 875 -30.07 34.42 15.81
CA ASN A 875 -31.16 35.36 15.50
C ASN A 875 -32.44 35.10 16.31
N GLY A 876 -32.47 34.03 17.11
CA GLY A 876 -33.60 33.61 17.95
C GLY A 876 -34.64 32.76 17.22
N LYS A 877 -34.32 32.25 16.02
CA LYS A 877 -35.15 31.34 15.23
C LYS A 877 -34.23 30.28 14.64
N ILE A 878 -34.75 29.06 14.54
CA ILE A 878 -34.11 28.00 13.76
C ILE A 878 -34.75 28.02 12.38
N ASP A 879 -33.98 28.40 11.36
CA ASP A 879 -34.43 28.41 9.97
C ASP A 879 -33.38 27.86 8.99
N LEU A 880 -33.62 28.03 7.69
CA LEU A 880 -32.73 27.51 6.66
C LEU A 880 -31.38 28.22 6.62
N MET A 881 -31.25 29.40 7.25
CA MET A 881 -29.96 30.09 7.36
C MET A 881 -29.04 29.35 8.33
N ASP A 882 -29.57 28.84 9.45
CA ASP A 882 -28.81 28.01 10.38
C ASP A 882 -28.39 26.68 9.75
N PHE A 883 -29.27 26.08 8.94
CA PHE A 883 -28.93 24.87 8.19
C PHE A 883 -27.83 25.12 7.17
N ALA A 884 -27.85 26.26 6.48
CA ALA A 884 -26.83 26.61 5.50
C ALA A 884 -25.45 26.73 6.17
N ILE A 885 -25.37 27.37 7.33
CA ILE A 885 -24.13 27.48 8.12
C ILE A 885 -23.62 26.08 8.50
N LEU A 886 -24.48 25.20 9.00
CA LEU A 886 -24.09 23.82 9.32
C LEU A 886 -23.63 23.04 8.08
N SER A 887 -24.32 23.18 6.95
CA SER A 887 -24.00 22.47 5.71
C SER A 887 -22.65 22.86 5.10
N GLU A 888 -22.19 24.10 5.34
CA GLU A 888 -20.88 24.57 4.88
C GLU A 888 -19.71 24.02 5.70
N THR A 889 -19.99 23.45 6.88
CA THR A 889 -18.99 22.94 7.83
C THR A 889 -19.16 21.47 8.19
N TRP A 890 -20.17 20.76 7.66
CA TRP A 890 -20.50 19.39 8.10
C TRP A 890 -19.44 18.33 7.77
N LEU A 891 -18.75 18.47 6.64
CA LEU A 891 -17.70 17.55 6.18
C LEU A 891 -16.28 18.16 6.27
N LYS A 892 -16.14 19.29 6.97
CA LYS A 892 -14.87 19.93 7.27
C LYS A 892 -14.56 19.69 8.74
#